data_AF-A0A522W5W5-F1
#
_entry.id   AF-A0A522W5W5-F1
#
_cell.length_a   1.000
_cell.length_b   1.000
_cell.length_c   1.000
_cell.angle_alpha   90.00
_cell.angle_beta   90.00
_cell.angle_gamma   90.00
#
_symmetry.space_group_name_H-M   'P 1'
#
loop_
_entity.id
_entity.type
_entity.pdbx_description
1 polymer ?
#
loop_
_entity_poly.entity_id
_entity_poly.type
_entity_poly.pdbx_seq_one_letter_code
_entity_poly.pdbx_strand_id
1 'polypeptide(L)'
;MSQPETNSRISIIVPTLNEEENIVGLIKRIYEALNGRVFAYEIIFIDDHSTDRTREIIKSLKNDYPVFCYLKEGKRGKAHSLLEGFSYARYDLIAMIDADLQYPPEAIPPMVEKIKSGFDIAVANRTEKHVKFIRRISGEAFEFLFGRFLHGLHCDVQSGLKVFKKSILKEVVLHPTPWTFDLEFLVKARNAGHTIGTIDIEFKKRKNGQSKINFIQATWEIGINALMLKLSKKIPSLIHPENSSPMIGAGLAHNRKRFITHTTLPHHISAIQTFSRFQITFILSIIAAIAIGFFASPYYAAVALMAALSAIYFFDVLFNLYLVMKSLHTPPEMSFSQKELREISDANLPVYSILCPLYKEAEVLPIFLKSIGEIDWPKDKLDAILLLEQDDEETIAAAKAMDLPPYVRILIVPHSLPKTKPKACNYGLSFAKGEYIVIYDAEDIPEPEQLKKAYLGFQSSAKDIKCLQAKLNYYNPQQNLLTRFFTAEYSLWFDVILTGLQTINTSIPLGGTSNHFRTADLLELEGWDPFNVTEDCDLGIRLFKKGYKTAVIDSTTLEEANSHIGNWIRQRSRWIKGYMQTYLVHMRRPLSFIKENGIHAFVFQLTVGGKVAFLFINPILWLATISYFALYSIVGPAIESLYPPIVFYMAVFSLIFGNFLCLYYYMIGCAKREHWGLMKYVFLIPLYWLFASIAAFVALYQLIIKPHFWEKTRHGLHFKETQDKFSKNPILVASDQVLIHNESIDV
;
A
#
# COMPACT_ATOMS: atom_id res chain seq x y z
N MET A 1 -4.12 -23.18 -24.32
CA MET A 1 -2.97 -23.38 -25.23
C MET A 1 -1.73 -22.85 -24.54
N SER A 2 -0.83 -23.75 -24.14
CA SER A 2 0.48 -23.43 -23.56
C SER A 2 1.38 -22.79 -24.62
N GLN A 3 1.92 -21.60 -24.35
CA GLN A 3 2.93 -20.99 -25.23
C GLN A 3 4.18 -21.87 -25.30
N PRO A 4 4.85 -21.97 -26.47
CA PRO A 4 6.05 -22.78 -26.63
C PRO A 4 7.21 -22.22 -25.79
N GLU A 5 8.01 -23.12 -25.21
CA GLU A 5 9.18 -22.85 -24.38
C GLU A 5 10.08 -21.76 -24.99
N THR A 6 10.37 -20.73 -24.20
CA THR A 6 11.17 -19.59 -24.62
C THR A 6 12.62 -20.02 -24.93
N ASN A 7 13.00 -19.95 -26.21
CA ASN A 7 14.41 -19.89 -26.62
C ASN A 7 15.12 -18.80 -25.81
N SER A 8 16.09 -19.18 -24.97
CA SER A 8 16.77 -18.23 -24.09
C SER A 8 17.74 -17.37 -24.91
N ARG A 9 17.54 -16.06 -24.92
CA ARG A 9 18.42 -15.13 -25.66
C ARG A 9 19.34 -14.43 -24.67
N ILE A 10 20.64 -14.32 -24.96
CA ILE A 10 21.62 -13.81 -24.00
C ILE A 10 22.65 -12.86 -24.61
N SER A 11 22.86 -11.71 -23.96
CA SER A 11 23.91 -10.75 -24.30
C SER A 11 25.11 -10.97 -23.39
N ILE A 12 26.26 -11.29 -23.96
CA ILE A 12 27.52 -11.50 -23.22
C ILE A 12 28.33 -10.21 -23.26
N ILE A 13 28.51 -9.57 -22.12
CA ILE A 13 29.27 -8.33 -21.97
C ILE A 13 30.68 -8.65 -21.50
N VAL A 14 31.66 -8.19 -22.26
CA VAL A 14 33.09 -8.45 -22.01
C VAL A 14 33.82 -7.11 -21.88
N PRO A 15 34.07 -6.61 -20.66
CA PRO A 15 34.93 -5.44 -20.46
C PRO A 15 36.37 -5.81 -20.84
N THR A 16 37.05 -4.98 -21.62
CA THR A 16 38.35 -5.34 -22.21
C THR A 16 39.34 -4.17 -22.18
N LEU A 17 40.60 -4.47 -21.86
CA LEU A 17 41.71 -3.52 -21.92
C LEU A 17 43.02 -4.29 -22.12
N ASN A 18 43.68 -4.14 -23.27
CA ASN A 18 44.87 -4.87 -23.74
C ASN A 18 44.84 -6.37 -23.43
N GLU A 19 44.03 -7.13 -24.18
CA GLU A 19 43.81 -8.57 -24.01
C GLU A 19 43.98 -9.32 -25.35
N GLU A 20 44.82 -8.81 -26.25
CA GLU A 20 44.98 -9.32 -27.63
C GLU A 20 45.28 -10.83 -27.71
N GLU A 21 45.99 -11.37 -26.72
CA GLU A 21 46.35 -12.79 -26.61
C GLU A 21 45.17 -13.69 -26.19
N ASN A 22 44.09 -13.13 -25.65
CA ASN A 22 42.99 -13.88 -25.04
C ASN A 22 41.69 -13.85 -25.87
N ILE A 23 41.45 -12.78 -26.66
CA ILE A 23 40.19 -12.55 -27.38
C ILE A 23 39.76 -13.73 -28.25
N VAL A 24 40.66 -14.23 -29.11
CA VAL A 24 40.34 -15.30 -30.07
C VAL A 24 39.91 -16.57 -29.33
N GLY A 25 40.66 -16.95 -28.28
CA GLY A 25 40.36 -18.13 -27.47
C GLY A 25 39.04 -17.99 -26.71
N LEU A 26 38.73 -16.79 -26.21
CA LEU A 26 37.49 -16.50 -25.50
C LEU A 26 36.28 -16.62 -26.41
N ILE A 27 36.32 -15.97 -27.58
CA ILE A 27 35.22 -16.03 -28.56
C ILE A 27 34.97 -17.46 -29.01
N LYS A 28 36.03 -18.21 -29.33
CA LYS A 28 35.90 -19.61 -29.75
C LYS A 28 35.26 -20.48 -28.67
N ARG A 29 35.68 -20.34 -27.41
CA ARG A 29 35.09 -21.10 -26.29
C ARG A 29 33.66 -20.69 -25.97
N ILE A 30 33.33 -19.40 -26.08
CA ILE A 30 31.94 -18.94 -25.97
C ILE A 30 31.10 -19.57 -27.09
N TYR A 31 31.58 -19.53 -28.33
CA TYR A 31 30.90 -20.14 -29.47
C TYR A 31 30.69 -21.64 -29.22
N GLU A 32 31.72 -22.41 -28.90
CA GLU A 32 31.60 -23.84 -28.62
C GLU A 32 30.67 -24.16 -27.43
N ALA A 33 30.67 -23.34 -26.38
CA ALA A 33 29.81 -23.53 -25.22
C ALA A 33 28.32 -23.30 -25.52
N LEU A 34 28.01 -22.40 -26.46
CA LEU A 34 26.65 -22.02 -26.82
C LEU A 34 26.12 -22.69 -28.09
N ASN A 35 27.01 -23.10 -29.00
CA ASN A 35 26.65 -23.70 -30.27
C ASN A 35 25.94 -25.05 -30.07
N GLY A 36 24.89 -25.30 -30.84
CA GLY A 36 24.05 -26.51 -30.73
C GLY A 36 23.08 -26.53 -29.53
N ARG A 37 23.11 -25.52 -28.66
CA ARG A 37 22.10 -25.30 -27.62
C ARG A 37 21.29 -24.08 -28.03
N VAL A 38 19.96 -24.14 -27.99
CA VAL A 38 19.03 -23.19 -28.64
C VAL A 38 19.09 -21.78 -28.02
N PHE A 39 20.20 -21.07 -28.23
CA PHE A 39 20.47 -19.74 -27.72
C PHE A 39 20.71 -18.78 -28.89
N ALA A 40 19.88 -17.75 -29.04
CA ALA A 40 20.33 -16.58 -29.78
C ALA A 40 21.24 -15.78 -28.83
N TYR A 41 22.47 -15.50 -29.23
CA TYR A 41 23.39 -14.76 -28.39
C TYR A 41 24.14 -13.69 -29.17
N GLU A 42 24.69 -12.75 -28.43
CA GLU A 42 25.61 -11.73 -28.93
C GLU A 42 26.76 -11.55 -27.93
N ILE A 43 27.93 -11.20 -28.43
CA ILE A 43 29.10 -10.92 -27.61
C ILE A 43 29.46 -9.44 -27.81
N ILE A 44 29.37 -8.66 -26.75
CA ILE A 44 29.58 -7.21 -26.76
C ILE A 44 30.86 -6.92 -25.96
N PHE A 45 31.91 -6.55 -26.68
CA PHE A 45 33.15 -6.09 -26.12
C PHE A 45 33.09 -4.58 -25.89
N ILE A 46 33.45 -4.15 -24.67
CA ILE A 46 33.59 -2.74 -24.30
C ILE A 46 35.07 -2.46 -24.09
N ASP A 47 35.69 -1.84 -25.08
CA ASP A 47 37.11 -1.52 -25.11
C ASP A 47 37.40 -0.24 -24.31
N ASP A 48 38.07 -0.38 -23.17
CA ASP A 48 38.47 0.72 -22.27
C ASP A 48 39.77 1.41 -22.74
N HIS A 49 39.83 1.75 -24.02
CA HIS A 49 41.00 2.32 -24.71
C HIS A 49 42.24 1.42 -24.73
N SER A 50 42.10 0.21 -25.28
CA SER A 50 43.26 -0.64 -25.51
C SER A 50 44.29 0.03 -26.43
N THR A 51 45.57 -0.17 -26.10
CA THR A 51 46.75 0.34 -26.83
C THR A 51 47.44 -0.74 -27.67
N ASP A 52 46.96 -1.97 -27.60
CA ASP A 52 47.45 -3.13 -28.35
C ASP A 52 46.48 -3.47 -29.52
N ARG A 53 46.65 -4.64 -30.15
CA ARG A 53 45.83 -5.05 -31.31
C ARG A 53 44.46 -5.62 -30.92
N THR A 54 44.05 -5.54 -29.64
CA THR A 54 42.77 -6.07 -29.15
C THR A 54 41.59 -5.64 -30.01
N ARG A 55 41.47 -4.33 -30.29
CA ARG A 55 40.33 -3.79 -31.06
C ARG A 55 40.31 -4.27 -32.51
N GLU A 56 41.49 -4.38 -33.14
CA GLU A 56 41.62 -4.87 -34.50
C GLU A 56 41.18 -6.33 -34.60
N ILE A 57 41.62 -7.16 -33.65
CA ILE A 57 41.27 -8.59 -33.58
C ILE A 57 39.77 -8.78 -33.37
N ILE A 58 39.13 -8.01 -32.48
CA ILE A 58 37.68 -8.14 -32.28
C ILE A 58 36.92 -7.76 -33.56
N LYS A 59 37.36 -6.71 -34.27
CA LYS A 59 36.73 -6.27 -35.52
C LYS A 59 36.89 -7.28 -36.65
N SER A 60 38.03 -7.96 -36.76
CA SER A 60 38.23 -8.97 -37.81
C SER A 60 37.33 -10.19 -37.62
N LEU A 61 36.97 -10.53 -36.38
CA LEU A 61 36.12 -11.68 -36.03
C LEU A 61 34.61 -11.44 -36.16
N LYS A 62 34.19 -10.21 -36.47
CA LYS A 62 32.77 -9.83 -36.59
C LYS A 62 32.01 -10.58 -37.70
N ASN A 63 32.71 -11.01 -38.74
CA ASN A 63 32.10 -11.74 -39.85
C ASN A 63 31.85 -13.22 -39.53
N ASP A 64 32.63 -13.79 -38.60
CA ASP A 64 32.58 -15.22 -38.26
C ASP A 64 31.71 -15.49 -37.02
N TYR A 65 31.53 -14.49 -36.15
CA TYR A 65 30.84 -14.62 -34.88
C TYR A 65 29.91 -13.41 -34.62
N PRO A 66 28.83 -13.55 -33.82
CA PRO A 66 27.92 -12.44 -33.48
C PRO A 66 28.55 -11.47 -32.45
N VAL A 67 29.66 -10.85 -32.85
CA VAL A 67 30.53 -10.05 -31.99
C VAL A 67 30.41 -8.57 -32.35
N PHE A 68 30.30 -7.73 -31.33
CA PHE A 68 30.24 -6.27 -31.42
C PHE A 68 31.34 -5.67 -30.54
N CYS A 69 31.99 -4.63 -31.02
CA CYS A 69 33.03 -3.91 -30.29
C CYS A 69 32.68 -2.44 -30.23
N TYR A 70 32.55 -1.92 -29.01
CA TYR A 70 32.32 -0.51 -28.74
C TYR A 70 33.54 0.07 -28.03
N LEU A 71 33.97 1.25 -28.50
CA LEU A 71 34.96 2.04 -27.80
C LEU A 71 34.27 2.77 -26.65
N LYS A 72 34.81 2.67 -25.45
CA LYS A 72 34.21 3.30 -24.28
C LYS A 72 34.23 4.82 -24.38
N GLU A 73 33.08 5.44 -24.13
CA GLU A 73 32.95 6.91 -24.06
C GLU A 73 33.02 7.44 -22.62
N GLY A 74 32.59 6.64 -21.64
CA GLY A 74 32.54 7.01 -20.23
C GLY A 74 33.87 6.97 -19.47
N LYS A 75 33.79 7.04 -18.14
CA LYS A 75 34.95 6.98 -17.23
C LYS A 75 35.70 5.65 -17.35
N ARG A 76 37.03 5.67 -17.24
CA ARG A 76 37.88 4.46 -17.19
C ARG A 76 37.51 3.52 -16.02
N GLY A 77 37.79 2.23 -16.17
CA GLY A 77 37.54 1.20 -15.17
C GLY A 77 36.49 0.16 -15.57
N LYS A 78 36.67 -1.07 -15.08
CA LYS A 78 35.84 -2.26 -15.38
C LYS A 78 34.36 -2.02 -15.07
N ALA A 79 34.04 -1.47 -13.91
CA ALA A 79 32.65 -1.21 -13.51
C ALA A 79 31.91 -0.30 -14.51
N HIS A 80 32.55 0.77 -14.97
CA HIS A 80 31.97 1.69 -15.95
C HIS A 80 31.82 1.03 -17.33
N SER A 81 32.79 0.21 -17.74
CA SER A 81 32.69 -0.57 -18.99
C SER A 81 31.51 -1.54 -18.96
N LEU A 82 31.22 -2.17 -17.81
CA LEU A 82 30.05 -3.04 -17.64
C LEU A 82 28.74 -2.26 -17.78
N LEU A 83 28.61 -1.12 -17.08
CA LEU A 83 27.40 -0.28 -17.14
C LEU A 83 27.11 0.20 -18.56
N GLU A 84 28.13 0.66 -19.28
CA GLU A 84 28.01 1.05 -20.69
C GLU A 84 27.63 -0.16 -21.56
N GLY A 85 28.27 -1.31 -21.35
CA GLY A 85 27.93 -2.54 -22.06
C GLY A 85 26.48 -3.02 -21.87
N PHE A 86 25.91 -2.85 -20.67
CA PHE A 86 24.52 -3.21 -20.43
C PHE A 86 23.52 -2.36 -21.23
N SER A 87 23.88 -1.12 -21.58
CA SER A 87 23.05 -0.25 -22.42
C SER A 87 22.93 -0.75 -23.85
N TYR A 88 23.96 -1.44 -24.35
CA TYR A 88 23.98 -2.02 -25.70
C TYR A 88 23.34 -3.42 -25.79
N ALA A 89 23.19 -4.11 -24.65
CA ALA A 89 22.60 -5.45 -24.59
C ALA A 89 21.19 -5.46 -25.18
N ARG A 90 20.86 -6.37 -26.11
CA ARG A 90 19.53 -6.47 -26.71
C ARG A 90 18.62 -7.49 -26.03
N TYR A 91 19.19 -8.49 -25.36
CA TYR A 91 18.43 -9.63 -24.86
C TYR A 91 18.06 -9.53 -23.37
N ASP A 92 17.13 -10.38 -22.95
CA ASP A 92 16.56 -10.39 -21.59
C ASP A 92 17.50 -11.00 -20.55
N LEU A 93 18.49 -11.79 -20.97
CA LEU A 93 19.56 -12.29 -20.12
C LEU A 93 20.87 -11.58 -20.45
N ILE A 94 21.63 -11.25 -19.41
CA ILE A 94 22.97 -10.71 -19.51
C ILE A 94 23.93 -11.71 -18.86
N ALA A 95 25.00 -12.05 -19.57
CA ALA A 95 26.21 -12.60 -18.96
C ALA A 95 27.27 -11.52 -18.91
N MET A 96 27.97 -11.37 -17.80
CA MET A 96 29.25 -10.66 -17.77
C MET A 96 30.38 -11.68 -17.62
N ILE A 97 31.49 -11.49 -18.32
CA ILE A 97 32.67 -12.35 -18.21
C ILE A 97 33.93 -11.52 -18.44
N ASP A 98 34.99 -11.78 -17.66
CA ASP A 98 36.29 -11.15 -17.86
C ASP A 98 36.99 -11.69 -19.12
N ALA A 99 37.76 -10.82 -19.79
CA ALA A 99 38.42 -11.14 -21.06
C ALA A 99 39.66 -12.08 -20.92
N ASP A 100 40.08 -12.39 -19.70
CA ASP A 100 41.39 -13.01 -19.37
C ASP A 100 41.42 -14.55 -19.38
N LEU A 101 40.34 -15.20 -19.82
CA LEU A 101 40.16 -16.66 -19.87
C LEU A 101 40.26 -17.40 -18.53
N GLN A 102 40.32 -16.70 -17.40
CA GLN A 102 40.36 -17.33 -16.07
C GLN A 102 39.02 -17.94 -15.68
N TYR A 103 37.92 -17.33 -16.14
CA TYR A 103 36.56 -17.87 -16.02
C TYR A 103 36.23 -18.78 -17.22
N PRO A 104 35.69 -20.00 -17.00
CA PRO A 104 35.28 -20.88 -18.08
C PRO A 104 33.94 -20.43 -18.70
N PRO A 105 33.87 -20.08 -20.00
CA PRO A 105 32.61 -19.77 -20.68
C PRO A 105 31.60 -20.92 -20.67
N GLU A 106 32.08 -22.16 -20.49
CA GLU A 106 31.27 -23.37 -20.41
C GLU A 106 30.34 -23.39 -19.19
N ALA A 107 30.56 -22.49 -18.22
CA ALA A 107 29.65 -22.28 -17.09
C ALA A 107 28.42 -21.42 -17.46
N ILE A 108 28.42 -20.69 -18.58
CA ILE A 108 27.29 -19.85 -18.98
C ILE A 108 26.00 -20.68 -19.19
N PRO A 109 25.99 -21.78 -19.96
CA PRO A 109 24.80 -22.62 -20.12
C PRO A 109 24.19 -23.11 -18.80
N PRO A 110 24.92 -23.77 -17.87
CA PRO A 110 24.33 -24.21 -16.61
C PRO A 110 23.88 -23.02 -15.74
N MET A 111 24.53 -21.85 -15.83
CA MET A 111 24.07 -20.63 -15.16
C MET A 111 22.74 -20.13 -15.74
N VAL A 112 22.53 -20.23 -17.05
CA VAL A 112 21.22 -19.95 -17.68
C VAL A 112 20.16 -20.95 -17.21
N GLU A 113 20.49 -22.24 -17.11
CA GLU A 113 19.58 -23.25 -16.54
C GLU A 113 19.23 -22.94 -15.06
N LYS A 114 20.19 -22.39 -14.30
CA LYS A 114 19.94 -21.90 -12.94
C LYS A 114 18.89 -20.78 -12.93
N ILE A 115 18.97 -19.83 -13.88
CA ILE A 115 17.96 -18.78 -14.02
C ILE A 115 16.58 -19.38 -14.36
N LYS A 116 16.52 -20.33 -15.28
CA LYS A 116 15.28 -21.04 -15.63
C LYS A 116 14.68 -21.81 -14.46
N SER A 117 15.52 -22.35 -13.57
CA SER A 117 15.05 -23.05 -12.35
C SER A 117 14.46 -22.13 -11.27
N GLY A 118 14.41 -20.81 -11.52
CA GLY A 118 13.74 -19.83 -10.64
C GLY A 118 14.67 -18.80 -9.99
N PHE A 119 15.98 -18.85 -10.26
CA PHE A 119 16.90 -17.82 -9.77
C PHE A 119 16.88 -16.56 -10.66
N ASP A 120 17.14 -15.39 -10.09
CA ASP A 120 17.23 -14.14 -10.85
C ASP A 120 18.68 -13.80 -11.28
N ILE A 121 19.64 -14.26 -10.47
CA ILE A 121 21.08 -14.08 -10.67
C ILE A 121 21.76 -15.43 -10.42
N ALA A 122 22.66 -15.82 -11.31
CA ALA A 122 23.60 -16.92 -11.12
C ALA A 122 25.02 -16.33 -11.01
N VAL A 123 25.74 -16.70 -9.96
CA VAL A 123 27.12 -16.27 -9.70
C VAL A 123 28.05 -17.47 -9.82
N ALA A 124 29.15 -17.32 -10.57
CA ALA A 124 30.17 -18.34 -10.64
C ALA A 124 31.05 -18.29 -9.39
N ASN A 125 30.94 -19.28 -8.51
CA ASN A 125 31.76 -19.39 -7.30
C ASN A 125 33.12 -19.97 -7.67
N ARG A 126 34.20 -19.23 -7.40
CA ARG A 126 35.56 -19.71 -7.66
C ARG A 126 35.92 -20.82 -6.66
N THR A 127 36.28 -21.98 -7.20
CA THR A 127 36.97 -23.04 -6.43
C THR A 127 38.46 -22.98 -6.77
N GLU A 128 39.28 -22.53 -5.81
CA GLU A 128 40.72 -22.36 -5.99
C GLU A 128 41.48 -23.54 -5.38
N LYS A 129 42.10 -24.40 -6.21
CA LYS A 129 42.95 -25.52 -5.74
C LYS A 129 44.42 -25.14 -5.48
N HIS A 130 44.90 -23.97 -5.94
CA HIS A 130 46.35 -23.69 -6.05
C HIS A 130 46.82 -22.28 -5.65
N VAL A 131 46.35 -21.73 -4.53
CA VAL A 131 46.76 -20.40 -4.02
C VAL A 131 47.53 -20.52 -2.70
N LYS A 132 48.51 -19.62 -2.46
CA LYS A 132 49.29 -19.56 -1.21
C LYS A 132 48.33 -19.38 -0.01
N PHE A 133 48.55 -20.15 1.06
CA PHE A 133 47.68 -20.24 2.26
C PHE A 133 47.23 -18.88 2.82
N ILE A 134 48.14 -17.92 2.95
CA ILE A 134 47.84 -16.57 3.48
C ILE A 134 46.85 -15.81 2.59
N ARG A 135 46.99 -15.89 1.26
CA ARG A 135 46.08 -15.24 0.30
C ARG A 135 44.71 -15.93 0.26
N ARG A 136 44.67 -17.25 0.51
CA ARG A 136 43.42 -17.99 0.65
C ARG A 136 42.64 -17.54 1.88
N ILE A 137 43.31 -17.47 3.03
CA ILE A 137 42.70 -17.02 4.30
C ILE A 137 42.22 -15.58 4.20
N SER A 138 43.01 -14.66 3.63
CA SER A 138 42.60 -13.27 3.52
C SER A 138 41.38 -13.08 2.60
N GLY A 139 41.31 -13.84 1.51
CA GLY A 139 40.14 -13.89 0.62
C GLY A 139 38.89 -14.47 1.31
N GLU A 140 39.05 -15.61 1.99
CA GLU A 140 37.96 -16.26 2.76
C GLU A 140 37.44 -15.35 3.89
N ALA A 141 38.34 -14.67 4.62
CA ALA A 141 37.99 -13.73 5.67
C ALA A 141 37.28 -12.48 5.11
N PHE A 142 37.71 -11.99 3.95
CA PHE A 142 37.08 -10.85 3.27
C PHE A 142 35.66 -11.20 2.80
N GLU A 143 35.50 -12.35 2.14
CA GLU A 143 34.18 -12.85 1.70
C GLU A 143 33.26 -13.11 2.90
N PHE A 144 33.81 -13.67 3.98
CA PHE A 144 33.06 -13.88 5.21
C PHE A 144 32.61 -12.56 5.83
N LEU A 145 33.51 -11.61 6.03
CA LEU A 145 33.20 -10.35 6.71
C LEU A 145 32.26 -9.47 5.86
N PHE A 146 32.68 -9.16 4.62
CA PHE A 146 31.97 -8.19 3.79
C PHE A 146 30.82 -8.81 3.00
N GLY A 147 30.89 -10.08 2.62
CA GLY A 147 29.80 -10.79 1.94
C GLY A 147 28.78 -11.38 2.93
N ARG A 148 29.20 -12.40 3.68
CA ARG A 148 28.30 -13.23 4.52
C ARG A 148 27.83 -12.50 5.78
N PHE A 149 28.73 -11.94 6.57
CA PHE A 149 28.40 -11.34 7.87
C PHE A 149 27.68 -9.99 7.71
N LEU A 150 28.23 -9.07 6.93
CA LEU A 150 27.62 -7.73 6.75
C LEU A 150 26.33 -7.78 5.92
N HIS A 151 26.31 -8.53 4.83
CA HIS A 151 25.25 -8.47 3.81
C HIS A 151 24.45 -9.77 3.63
N GLY A 152 24.88 -10.88 4.24
CA GLY A 152 24.22 -12.18 4.16
C GLY A 152 24.46 -12.95 2.87
N LEU A 153 25.38 -12.50 1.99
CA LEU A 153 25.63 -13.09 0.68
C LEU A 153 26.45 -14.38 0.80
N HIS A 154 25.89 -15.51 0.38
CA HIS A 154 26.52 -16.83 0.39
C HIS A 154 27.04 -17.20 -1.02
N CYS A 155 27.75 -16.28 -1.64
CA CYS A 155 28.31 -16.42 -2.97
C CYS A 155 29.59 -15.60 -3.09
N ASP A 156 30.36 -15.87 -4.14
CA ASP A 156 31.55 -15.10 -4.48
C ASP A 156 31.16 -13.68 -4.94
N VAL A 157 31.30 -12.73 -4.01
CA VAL A 157 30.90 -11.33 -4.22
C VAL A 157 31.82 -10.56 -5.17
N GLN A 158 32.90 -11.18 -5.67
CA GLN A 158 33.88 -10.58 -6.58
C GLN A 158 34.01 -11.35 -7.89
N SER A 159 33.11 -12.30 -8.17
CA SER A 159 33.18 -13.12 -9.37
C SER A 159 33.04 -12.29 -10.65
N GLY A 160 33.99 -12.42 -11.57
CA GLY A 160 33.94 -11.81 -12.90
C GLY A 160 32.93 -12.45 -13.85
N LEU A 161 32.34 -13.60 -13.48
CA LEU A 161 31.32 -14.31 -14.25
C LEU A 161 29.98 -14.34 -13.52
N LYS A 162 28.98 -13.66 -14.08
CA LYS A 162 27.58 -13.66 -13.60
C LYS A 162 26.63 -13.73 -14.77
N VAL A 163 25.51 -14.43 -14.59
CA VAL A 163 24.36 -14.43 -15.52
C VAL A 163 23.15 -13.93 -14.77
N PHE A 164 22.40 -12.97 -15.32
CA PHE A 164 21.25 -12.40 -14.63
C PHE A 164 20.20 -11.84 -15.61
N LYS A 165 18.98 -11.64 -15.12
CA LYS A 165 17.90 -11.01 -15.89
C LYS A 165 18.19 -9.51 -16.08
N LYS A 166 18.13 -9.03 -17.33
CA LYS A 166 18.37 -7.62 -17.68
C LYS A 166 17.41 -6.67 -16.95
N SER A 167 16.18 -7.10 -16.66
CA SER A 167 15.18 -6.31 -15.94
C SER A 167 15.66 -5.80 -14.57
N ILE A 168 16.56 -6.54 -13.90
CA ILE A 168 17.14 -6.16 -12.61
C ILE A 168 17.82 -4.79 -12.67
N LEU A 169 18.47 -4.47 -13.79
CA LEU A 169 19.17 -3.19 -13.99
C LEU A 169 18.25 -1.97 -13.99
N LYS A 170 16.95 -2.15 -14.24
CA LYS A 170 15.96 -1.07 -14.13
C LYS A 170 15.52 -0.84 -12.67
N GLU A 171 15.65 -1.85 -11.81
CA GLU A 171 15.17 -1.81 -10.42
C GLU A 171 16.26 -1.43 -9.41
N VAL A 172 17.53 -1.61 -9.79
CA VAL A 172 18.69 -1.28 -8.94
C VAL A 172 19.46 -0.08 -9.50
N VAL A 173 19.50 1.01 -8.72
CA VAL A 173 20.32 2.17 -9.05
C VAL A 173 21.76 1.87 -8.62
N LEU A 174 22.72 1.87 -9.55
CA LEU A 174 24.13 1.53 -9.31
C LEU A 174 25.03 2.76 -9.47
N HIS A 175 25.94 2.98 -8.52
CA HIS A 175 26.96 4.03 -8.56
C HIS A 175 28.34 3.48 -8.16
N PRO A 176 28.86 2.50 -8.92
CA PRO A 176 30.10 1.84 -8.55
C PRO A 176 31.31 2.74 -8.78
N THR A 177 32.33 2.60 -7.94
CA THR A 177 33.70 2.99 -8.30
C THR A 177 34.25 1.95 -9.30
N PRO A 178 35.44 2.16 -9.90
CA PRO A 178 36.00 1.24 -10.91
C PRO A 178 35.99 -0.26 -10.54
N TRP A 179 36.00 -0.60 -9.25
CA TRP A 179 36.14 -1.98 -8.73
C TRP A 179 34.96 -2.50 -7.88
N THR A 180 33.94 -1.69 -7.60
CA THR A 180 32.92 -2.05 -6.58
C THR A 180 31.61 -2.60 -7.16
N PHE A 181 31.50 -2.70 -8.48
CA PHE A 181 30.27 -3.13 -9.17
C PHE A 181 29.69 -4.44 -8.60
N ASP A 182 30.52 -5.47 -8.46
CA ASP A 182 30.06 -6.82 -8.15
C ASP A 182 29.33 -6.92 -6.80
N LEU A 183 29.94 -6.36 -5.74
CA LEU A 183 29.34 -6.35 -4.41
C LEU A 183 28.10 -5.46 -4.39
N GLU A 184 28.20 -4.26 -4.96
CA GLU A 184 27.09 -3.30 -4.97
C GLU A 184 25.86 -3.86 -5.69
N PHE A 185 26.06 -4.47 -6.86
CA PHE A 185 25.01 -5.11 -7.65
C PHE A 185 24.33 -6.23 -6.85
N LEU A 186 25.11 -7.15 -6.27
CA LEU A 186 24.55 -8.28 -5.50
C LEU A 186 23.81 -7.82 -4.24
N VAL A 187 24.36 -6.84 -3.50
CA VAL A 187 23.72 -6.29 -2.30
C VAL A 187 22.41 -5.59 -2.66
N LYS A 188 22.41 -4.75 -3.70
CA LYS A 188 21.22 -4.02 -4.13
C LYS A 188 20.16 -4.94 -4.74
N ALA A 189 20.54 -5.89 -5.59
CA ALA A 189 19.62 -6.87 -6.14
C ALA A 189 18.98 -7.73 -5.04
N ARG A 190 19.77 -8.22 -4.09
CA ARG A 190 19.23 -8.95 -2.94
C ARG A 190 18.29 -8.10 -2.08
N ASN A 191 18.64 -6.84 -1.84
CA ASN A 191 17.78 -5.92 -1.09
C ASN A 191 16.47 -5.63 -1.84
N ALA A 192 16.50 -5.64 -3.17
CA ALA A 192 15.35 -5.63 -4.06
C ALA A 192 14.64 -7.01 -4.17
N GLY A 193 15.01 -7.98 -3.33
CA GLY A 193 14.34 -9.26 -3.22
C GLY A 193 14.65 -10.25 -4.35
N HIS A 194 15.67 -10.00 -5.17
CA HIS A 194 16.12 -10.96 -6.17
C HIS A 194 16.84 -12.15 -5.55
N THR A 195 16.60 -13.32 -6.13
CA THR A 195 17.23 -14.58 -5.72
C THR A 195 18.59 -14.74 -6.39
N ILE A 196 19.57 -15.19 -5.60
CA ILE A 196 20.96 -15.40 -6.06
C ILE A 196 21.30 -16.87 -5.91
N GLY A 197 21.56 -17.52 -7.04
CA GLY A 197 22.05 -18.89 -7.12
C GLY A 197 23.55 -18.90 -7.43
N THR A 198 24.21 -20.01 -7.14
CA THR A 198 25.63 -20.19 -7.40
C THR A 198 25.88 -21.43 -8.25
N ILE A 199 26.97 -21.38 -9.01
CA ILE A 199 27.56 -22.54 -9.70
C ILE A 199 29.05 -22.54 -9.40
N ASP A 200 29.54 -23.66 -8.86
CA ASP A 200 30.95 -23.80 -8.60
C ASP A 200 31.71 -24.00 -9.91
N ILE A 201 32.79 -23.23 -10.08
CA ILE A 201 33.67 -23.30 -11.24
C ILE A 201 35.11 -23.50 -10.81
N GLU A 202 35.91 -24.16 -11.64
CA GLU A 202 37.35 -24.19 -11.46
C GLU A 202 37.96 -22.90 -12.01
N PHE A 203 38.55 -22.08 -11.12
CA PHE A 203 39.17 -20.82 -11.51
C PHE A 203 40.59 -21.06 -12.02
N LYS A 204 40.83 -20.78 -13.30
CA LYS A 204 42.13 -21.07 -13.94
C LYS A 204 43.15 -19.98 -13.62
N LYS A 205 44.43 -20.37 -13.51
CA LYS A 205 45.53 -19.40 -13.49
C LYS A 205 45.60 -18.69 -14.84
N ARG A 206 45.80 -17.37 -14.80
CA ARG A 206 46.05 -16.56 -15.99
C ARG A 206 47.26 -17.10 -16.74
N LYS A 207 47.10 -17.40 -18.04
CA LYS A 207 48.18 -17.89 -18.91
C LYS A 207 48.94 -16.76 -19.61
N ASN A 208 48.22 -15.70 -19.97
CA ASN A 208 48.64 -14.63 -20.87
C ASN A 208 48.28 -13.25 -20.28
N GLY A 209 49.11 -12.22 -20.50
CA GLY A 209 48.93 -10.85 -19.97
C GLY A 209 49.28 -10.63 -18.47
N GLN A 210 49.30 -9.35 -18.04
CA GLN A 210 49.60 -8.94 -16.65
C GLN A 210 48.36 -8.37 -15.92
N SER A 211 48.27 -8.58 -14.60
CA SER A 211 47.23 -7.96 -13.77
C SER A 211 47.47 -6.46 -13.66
N LYS A 212 46.47 -5.66 -14.01
CA LYS A 212 46.50 -4.18 -13.93
C LYS A 212 45.92 -3.65 -12.61
N ILE A 213 45.60 -4.55 -11.67
CA ILE A 213 44.91 -4.22 -10.42
C ILE A 213 45.92 -4.00 -9.30
N ASN A 214 45.85 -2.84 -8.64
CA ASN A 214 46.51 -2.62 -7.36
C ASN A 214 45.69 -3.29 -6.24
N PHE A 215 46.19 -4.41 -5.73
CA PHE A 215 45.46 -5.27 -4.78
C PHE A 215 45.09 -4.56 -3.47
N ILE A 216 45.98 -3.75 -2.92
CA ILE A 216 45.74 -3.04 -1.65
C ILE A 216 44.64 -2.00 -1.86
N GLN A 217 44.77 -1.18 -2.90
CA GLN A 217 43.78 -0.16 -3.22
C GLN A 217 42.40 -0.78 -3.50
N ALA A 218 42.33 -1.83 -4.32
CA ALA A 218 41.07 -2.51 -4.62
C ALA A 218 40.41 -3.11 -3.37
N THR A 219 41.19 -3.73 -2.49
CA THR A 219 40.67 -4.31 -1.23
C THR A 219 40.11 -3.23 -0.31
N TRP A 220 40.81 -2.10 -0.17
CA TRP A 220 40.36 -0.95 0.61
C TRP A 220 39.08 -0.31 0.05
N GLU A 221 39.03 -0.08 -1.26
CA GLU A 221 37.85 0.50 -1.93
C GLU A 221 36.61 -0.39 -1.75
N ILE A 222 36.76 -1.70 -1.94
CA ILE A 222 35.63 -2.64 -1.80
C ILE A 222 35.19 -2.74 -0.33
N GLY A 223 36.12 -2.78 0.63
CA GLY A 223 35.80 -2.83 2.06
C GLY A 223 35.05 -1.59 2.55
N ILE A 224 35.50 -0.38 2.16
CA ILE A 224 34.81 0.88 2.48
C ILE A 224 33.42 0.91 1.82
N ASN A 225 33.32 0.52 0.55
CA ASN A 225 32.04 0.47 -0.16
C ASN A 225 31.05 -0.48 0.53
N ALA A 226 31.51 -1.66 0.96
CA ALA A 226 30.69 -2.62 1.70
C ALA A 226 30.11 -2.03 3.00
N LEU A 227 30.91 -1.26 3.75
CA LEU A 227 30.45 -0.59 4.97
C LEU A 227 29.47 0.54 4.64
N MET A 228 29.76 1.35 3.63
CA MET A 228 28.89 2.43 3.16
C MET A 228 27.53 1.90 2.71
N LEU A 229 27.49 0.78 1.98
CA LEU A 229 26.24 0.11 1.60
C LEU A 229 25.41 -0.33 2.82
N LYS A 230 26.07 -0.78 3.90
CA LYS A 230 25.39 -1.19 5.13
C LYS A 230 24.76 0.01 5.87
N LEU A 231 25.46 1.14 5.89
CA LEU A 231 25.03 2.37 6.56
C LEU A 231 24.03 3.18 5.73
N SER A 232 24.03 2.99 4.40
CA SER A 232 23.14 3.69 3.49
C SER A 232 21.66 3.45 3.81
N LYS A 233 20.84 4.47 3.58
CA LYS A 233 19.39 4.36 3.77
C LYS A 233 18.84 3.37 2.74
N LYS A 234 18.17 2.32 3.21
CA LYS A 234 17.46 1.36 2.35
C LYS A 234 16.19 2.01 1.80
N ILE A 235 16.30 2.58 0.61
CA ILE A 235 15.16 3.11 -0.15
C ILE A 235 14.48 1.92 -0.83
N PRO A 236 13.13 1.81 -0.78
CA PRO A 236 12.41 0.82 -1.59
C PRO A 236 12.76 0.96 -3.08
N SER A 237 13.14 -0.14 -3.72
CA SER A 237 13.35 -0.19 -5.18
C SER A 237 11.99 -0.24 -5.87
N LEU A 238 11.80 0.50 -6.96
CA LEU A 238 10.57 0.45 -7.74
C LEU A 238 10.60 -0.77 -8.67
N ILE A 239 9.46 -1.46 -8.77
CA ILE A 239 9.22 -2.49 -9.77
C ILE A 239 8.32 -1.84 -10.83
N HIS A 240 8.82 -1.80 -12.07
CA HIS A 240 8.12 -1.15 -13.16
C HIS A 240 6.97 -2.02 -13.70
N PRO A 241 5.91 -1.40 -14.24
CA PRO A 241 4.82 -2.13 -14.86
C PRO A 241 5.27 -2.97 -16.06
N GLU A 242 4.47 -3.99 -16.37
CA GLU A 242 4.59 -4.81 -17.58
C GLU A 242 4.22 -3.99 -18.83
N ASN A 243 4.85 -4.29 -19.97
CA ASN A 243 4.85 -3.46 -21.21
C ASN A 243 3.45 -3.13 -21.82
N SER A 244 2.35 -3.59 -21.24
CA SER A 244 0.98 -3.46 -21.77
C SER A 244 0.01 -2.63 -20.92
N SER A 245 0.36 -2.22 -19.69
CA SER A 245 -0.53 -1.44 -18.82
C SER A 245 0.27 -0.46 -17.95
N PRO A 246 -0.28 0.72 -17.62
CA PRO A 246 0.43 1.70 -16.78
C PRO A 246 0.68 1.20 -15.35
N MET A 247 -0.06 0.20 -14.87
CA MET A 247 0.05 -0.25 -13.48
C MET A 247 0.24 -1.77 -13.28
N ILE A 248 -0.16 -2.63 -14.23
CA ILE A 248 -0.05 -4.08 -14.04
C ILE A 248 1.41 -4.49 -13.85
N GLY A 249 1.70 -5.32 -12.85
CA GLY A 249 3.05 -5.75 -12.51
C GLY A 249 3.87 -4.70 -11.75
N ALA A 250 3.39 -3.45 -11.66
CA ALA A 250 4.07 -2.41 -10.90
C ALA A 250 4.06 -2.72 -9.40
N GLY A 251 5.07 -2.22 -8.72
CA GLY A 251 5.13 -2.25 -7.27
C GLY A 251 6.49 -1.85 -6.77
N LEU A 252 6.97 -2.52 -5.73
CA LEU A 252 8.25 -2.19 -5.11
C LEU A 252 8.90 -3.39 -4.47
N ALA A 253 10.19 -3.28 -4.21
CA ALA A 253 10.92 -4.18 -3.35
C ALA A 253 11.49 -3.47 -2.13
N HIS A 254 11.26 -4.05 -0.96
CA HIS A 254 11.75 -3.51 0.31
C HIS A 254 12.10 -4.63 1.28
N ASN A 255 13.21 -4.48 2.01
CA ASN A 255 13.70 -5.46 2.99
C ASN A 255 13.77 -6.90 2.44
N ARG A 256 14.29 -7.08 1.23
CA ARG A 256 14.43 -8.38 0.55
C ARG A 256 13.10 -9.06 0.18
N LYS A 257 11.99 -8.33 0.24
CA LYS A 257 10.67 -8.79 -0.23
C LYS A 257 10.24 -7.98 -1.42
N ARG A 258 9.63 -8.63 -2.40
CA ARG A 258 9.01 -8.01 -3.57
C ARG A 258 7.51 -7.92 -3.31
N PHE A 259 6.93 -6.77 -3.62
CA PHE A 259 5.52 -6.47 -3.47
C PHE A 259 5.02 -6.04 -4.84
N ILE A 260 4.23 -6.89 -5.49
CA ILE A 260 3.56 -6.56 -6.76
C ILE A 260 2.19 -6.00 -6.38
N THR A 261 2.06 -4.68 -6.47
CA THR A 261 0.96 -3.93 -5.87
C THR A 261 0.00 -3.35 -6.90
N HIS A 262 0.34 -3.50 -8.18
CA HIS A 262 -0.42 -2.99 -9.33
C HIS A 262 -0.69 -1.49 -9.26
N THR A 263 0.25 -0.73 -8.69
CA THR A 263 0.20 0.74 -8.61
C THR A 263 1.62 1.30 -8.73
N THR A 264 1.73 2.50 -9.29
CA THR A 264 2.97 3.27 -9.36
C THR A 264 3.16 4.22 -8.18
N LEU A 265 2.25 4.19 -7.19
CA LEU A 265 2.23 5.10 -6.05
C LEU A 265 3.60 5.20 -5.37
N PRO A 266 4.20 6.42 -5.30
CA PRO A 266 5.50 6.60 -4.71
C PRO A 266 5.56 6.14 -3.24
N HIS A 267 6.59 5.35 -2.92
CA HIS A 267 6.78 4.79 -1.58
C HIS A 267 6.81 5.84 -0.45
N HIS A 268 7.21 7.09 -0.75
CA HIS A 268 7.28 8.17 0.23
C HIS A 268 5.91 8.77 0.60
N ILE A 269 4.85 8.43 -0.13
CA ILE A 269 3.45 8.71 0.23
C ILE A 269 2.62 7.43 0.46
N SER A 270 3.26 6.26 0.52
CA SER A 270 2.63 4.99 0.90
C SER A 270 2.93 4.62 2.35
N ALA A 271 2.00 3.93 3.00
CA ALA A 271 2.08 3.38 4.34
C ALA A 271 3.07 2.23 4.50
N ILE A 272 3.75 1.78 3.43
CA ILE A 272 4.82 0.77 3.50
C ILE A 272 5.86 1.06 4.59
N GLN A 273 6.19 2.34 4.78
CA GLN A 273 7.00 2.77 5.91
C GLN A 273 6.08 3.29 7.02
N THR A 274 5.83 2.49 8.06
CA THR A 274 4.96 2.91 9.17
C THR A 274 5.49 4.18 9.86
N PHE A 275 6.76 4.19 10.26
CA PHE A 275 7.38 5.32 10.95
C PHE A 275 8.59 5.87 10.18
N SER A 276 8.65 7.19 10.03
CA SER A 276 9.87 7.87 9.62
C SER A 276 10.86 8.03 10.79
N ARG A 277 12.16 8.14 10.50
CA ARG A 277 13.18 8.37 11.53
C ARG A 277 12.89 9.65 12.34
N PHE A 278 12.48 10.71 11.66
CA PHE A 278 12.10 11.98 12.28
C PHE A 278 10.93 11.81 13.25
N GLN A 279 9.89 11.05 12.87
CA GLN A 279 8.75 10.78 13.75
C GLN A 279 9.16 9.99 15.00
N ILE A 280 9.99 8.96 14.84
CA ILE A 280 10.49 8.20 16.00
C ILE A 280 11.26 9.12 16.93
N THR A 281 12.21 9.91 16.41
CA THR A 281 12.98 10.84 17.24
C THR A 281 12.08 11.88 17.91
N PHE A 282 11.10 12.42 17.19
CA PHE A 282 10.17 13.42 17.71
C PHE A 282 9.30 12.85 18.84
N ILE A 283 8.71 11.67 18.65
CA ILE A 283 7.92 10.98 19.68
C ILE A 283 8.78 10.69 20.91
N LEU A 284 9.99 10.14 20.73
CA LEU A 284 10.90 9.86 21.83
C LEU A 284 11.33 11.15 22.56
N SER A 285 11.55 12.25 21.83
CA SER A 285 11.86 13.55 22.43
C SER A 285 10.69 14.11 23.25
N ILE A 286 9.44 13.96 22.79
CA ILE A 286 8.26 14.34 23.57
C ILE A 286 8.16 13.50 24.84
N ILE A 287 8.30 12.17 24.72
CA ILE A 287 8.25 11.27 25.88
C ILE A 287 9.36 11.63 26.88
N ALA A 288 10.58 11.88 26.40
CA ALA A 288 11.70 12.29 27.24
C ALA A 288 11.44 13.64 27.90
N ALA A 289 10.90 14.63 27.18
CA ALA A 289 10.57 15.95 27.74
C ALA A 289 9.50 15.85 28.83
N ILE A 290 8.45 15.04 28.61
CA ILE A 290 7.42 14.77 29.62
C ILE A 290 8.05 14.08 30.84
N ALA A 291 8.87 13.05 30.64
CA ALA A 291 9.53 12.32 31.73
C ALA A 291 10.48 13.22 32.54
N ILE A 292 11.27 14.08 31.87
CA ILE A 292 12.13 15.07 32.52
C ILE A 292 11.29 16.07 33.31
N GLY A 293 10.18 16.55 32.76
CA GLY A 293 9.23 17.42 33.45
C GLY A 293 8.71 16.78 34.73
N PHE A 294 8.23 15.54 34.66
CA PHE A 294 7.77 14.79 35.84
C PHE A 294 8.88 14.49 36.84
N PHE A 295 10.11 14.28 36.40
CA PHE A 295 11.25 14.10 37.30
C PHE A 295 11.66 15.40 38.00
N ALA A 296 11.65 16.52 37.28
CA ALA A 296 12.06 17.83 37.81
C ALA A 296 10.99 18.44 38.72
N SER A 297 9.72 18.40 38.30
CA SER A 297 8.59 18.85 39.12
C SER A 297 7.30 18.15 38.70
N PRO A 298 6.92 17.06 39.38
CA PRO A 298 5.71 16.29 39.06
C PRO A 298 4.44 17.14 39.00
N TYR A 299 4.30 18.08 39.94
CA TYR A 299 3.12 18.94 40.04
C TYR A 299 2.97 19.87 38.83
N TYR A 300 3.99 20.69 38.53
CA TYR A 300 3.91 21.63 37.40
C TYR A 300 3.84 20.91 36.06
N ALA A 301 4.51 19.75 35.92
CA ALA A 301 4.38 18.91 34.74
C ALA A 301 2.95 18.38 34.55
N ALA A 302 2.30 17.93 35.62
CA ALA A 302 0.92 17.49 35.58
C ALA A 302 -0.05 18.64 35.25
N VAL A 303 0.14 19.83 35.85
CA VAL A 303 -0.65 21.04 35.52
C VAL A 303 -0.48 21.41 34.04
N ALA A 304 0.75 21.43 33.52
CA ALA A 304 1.02 21.74 32.12
C ALA A 304 0.39 20.71 31.17
N LEU A 305 0.43 19.42 31.53
CA LEU A 305 -0.22 18.37 30.77
C LEU A 305 -1.75 18.54 30.76
N MET A 306 -2.37 18.79 31.93
CA MET A 306 -3.82 19.05 32.01
C MET A 306 -4.22 20.32 31.26
N ALA A 307 -3.41 21.37 31.30
CA ALA A 307 -3.61 22.59 30.53
C ALA A 307 -3.61 22.31 29.02
N ALA A 308 -2.62 21.55 28.53
CA ALA A 308 -2.51 21.18 27.13
C ALA A 308 -3.70 20.32 26.68
N LEU A 309 -4.07 19.31 27.46
CA LEU A 309 -5.24 18.46 27.17
C LEU A 309 -6.53 19.29 27.16
N SER A 310 -6.77 20.11 28.19
CA SER A 310 -7.97 20.95 28.29
C SER A 310 -8.08 21.93 27.12
N ALA A 311 -6.94 22.48 26.65
CA ALA A 311 -6.90 23.32 25.46
C ALA A 311 -7.31 22.56 24.19
N ILE A 312 -6.75 21.37 23.98
CA ILE A 312 -7.09 20.55 22.81
C ILE A 312 -8.59 20.21 22.79
N TYR A 313 -9.16 19.78 23.91
CA TYR A 313 -10.61 19.48 23.99
C TYR A 313 -11.46 20.72 23.78
N PHE A 314 -11.11 21.83 24.41
CA PHE A 314 -11.87 23.07 24.26
C PHE A 314 -11.95 23.51 22.79
N PHE A 315 -10.81 23.52 22.08
CA PHE A 315 -10.80 23.87 20.65
C PHE A 315 -11.48 22.82 19.77
N ASP A 316 -11.38 21.52 20.10
CA ASP A 316 -12.15 20.48 19.39
C ASP A 316 -13.65 20.71 19.56
N VAL A 317 -14.14 20.99 20.77
CA VAL A 317 -15.58 21.27 21.02
C VAL A 317 -16.05 22.44 20.17
N LEU A 318 -15.30 23.55 20.16
CA LEU A 318 -15.62 24.71 19.32
C LEU A 318 -15.60 24.37 17.83
N PHE A 319 -14.62 23.59 17.38
CA PHE A 319 -14.52 23.16 15.99
C PHE A 319 -15.68 22.26 15.57
N ASN A 320 -16.07 21.27 16.39
CA ASN A 320 -17.22 20.40 16.07
C ASN A 320 -18.52 21.21 16.06
N LEU A 321 -18.70 22.18 16.96
CA LEU A 321 -19.84 23.09 16.92
C LEU A 321 -19.88 23.90 15.62
N TYR A 322 -18.75 24.47 15.21
CA TYR A 322 -18.63 25.17 13.94
C TYR A 322 -18.98 24.26 12.74
N LEU A 323 -18.48 23.03 12.70
CA LEU A 323 -18.79 22.07 11.63
C LEU A 323 -20.27 21.70 11.57
N VAL A 324 -20.89 21.40 12.71
CA VAL A 324 -22.31 21.02 12.76
C VAL A 324 -23.20 22.20 12.35
N MET A 325 -22.88 23.41 12.83
CA MET A 325 -23.60 24.62 12.39
C MET A 325 -23.51 24.80 10.87
N LYS A 326 -22.34 24.57 10.27
CA LYS A 326 -22.16 24.64 8.83
C LYS A 326 -22.96 23.57 8.08
N SER A 327 -22.95 22.34 8.56
CA SER A 327 -23.72 21.23 7.99
C SER A 327 -25.23 21.49 7.99
N LEU A 328 -25.76 22.15 9.02
CA LEU A 328 -27.20 22.42 9.16
C LEU A 328 -27.71 23.61 8.34
N HIS A 329 -26.90 24.64 8.10
CA HIS A 329 -27.34 25.87 7.42
C HIS A 329 -27.26 25.80 5.89
N THR A 330 -26.50 24.87 5.34
CA THR A 330 -26.29 24.73 3.90
C THR A 330 -26.30 23.25 3.60
N PRO A 331 -27.39 22.66 3.06
CA PRO A 331 -27.38 21.24 2.70
C PRO A 331 -26.29 21.05 1.65
N PRO A 332 -25.14 20.45 2.00
CA PRO A 332 -23.96 20.52 1.16
C PRO A 332 -23.87 19.33 0.21
N GLU A 333 -24.71 18.33 0.42
CA GLU A 333 -24.85 17.19 -0.46
C GLU A 333 -25.49 17.58 -1.79
N MET A 334 -24.97 16.99 -2.86
CA MET A 334 -25.54 17.11 -4.19
C MET A 334 -26.77 16.23 -4.26
N SER A 335 -27.94 16.86 -4.33
CA SER A 335 -29.22 16.19 -4.52
C SER A 335 -29.73 16.44 -5.94
N PHE A 336 -30.43 15.45 -6.48
CA PHE A 336 -31.02 15.48 -7.82
C PHE A 336 -32.46 15.02 -7.72
N SER A 337 -33.35 15.73 -8.41
CA SER A 337 -34.76 15.39 -8.48
C SER A 337 -34.99 14.16 -9.35
N GLN A 338 -36.08 13.44 -9.07
CA GLN A 338 -36.57 12.34 -9.90
C GLN A 338 -36.78 12.75 -11.37
N LYS A 339 -37.14 14.02 -11.60
CA LYS A 339 -37.30 14.56 -12.96
C LYS A 339 -35.96 14.61 -13.70
N GLU A 340 -34.92 15.15 -13.07
CA GLU A 340 -33.58 15.23 -13.66
C GLU A 340 -33.02 13.83 -13.99
N LEU A 341 -33.24 12.85 -13.10
CA LEU A 341 -32.78 11.48 -13.32
C LEU A 341 -33.50 10.80 -14.51
N ARG A 342 -34.79 11.07 -14.71
CA ARG A 342 -35.60 10.54 -15.83
C ARG A 342 -35.31 11.23 -17.16
N GLU A 343 -34.81 12.46 -17.14
CA GLU A 343 -34.42 13.20 -18.35
C GLU A 343 -33.10 12.71 -18.96
N ILE A 344 -32.34 11.90 -18.22
CA ILE A 344 -31.11 11.26 -18.73
C ILE A 344 -31.48 10.24 -19.81
N SER A 345 -31.02 10.49 -21.04
CA SER A 345 -31.15 9.52 -22.12
C SER A 345 -30.13 8.40 -21.97
N ASP A 346 -30.62 7.16 -21.84
CA ASP A 346 -29.80 5.95 -21.77
C ASP A 346 -28.81 5.82 -22.95
N ALA A 347 -29.17 6.34 -24.13
CA ALA A 347 -28.32 6.33 -25.31
C ALA A 347 -27.00 7.10 -25.09
N ASN A 348 -27.04 8.18 -24.30
CA ASN A 348 -25.91 9.06 -24.03
C ASN A 348 -25.07 8.64 -22.82
N LEU A 349 -25.55 7.69 -22.02
CA LEU A 349 -24.80 7.21 -20.87
C LEU A 349 -23.52 6.48 -21.31
N PRO A 350 -22.38 6.67 -20.64
CA PRO A 350 -21.16 5.92 -20.92
C PRO A 350 -21.14 4.58 -20.21
N VAL A 351 -20.09 3.80 -20.44
CA VAL A 351 -19.84 2.57 -19.66
C VAL A 351 -19.47 2.95 -18.21
N TYR A 352 -20.02 2.25 -17.24
CA TYR A 352 -19.72 2.40 -15.81
C TYR A 352 -19.12 1.10 -15.27
N SER A 353 -17.91 1.17 -14.73
CA SER A 353 -17.25 0.01 -14.12
C SER A 353 -17.54 -0.07 -12.62
N ILE A 354 -17.86 -1.28 -12.14
CA ILE A 354 -18.08 -1.58 -10.73
C ILE A 354 -16.99 -2.57 -10.30
N LEU A 355 -16.17 -2.20 -9.33
CA LEU A 355 -15.19 -3.10 -8.73
C LEU A 355 -15.77 -3.74 -7.47
N CYS A 356 -15.82 -5.06 -7.43
CA CYS A 356 -16.20 -5.82 -6.24
C CYS A 356 -15.06 -6.75 -5.82
N PRO A 357 -14.26 -6.37 -4.80
CA PRO A 357 -13.22 -7.23 -4.24
C PRO A 357 -13.82 -8.29 -3.31
N LEU A 358 -13.57 -9.58 -3.59
CA LEU A 358 -13.99 -10.67 -2.70
C LEU A 358 -12.82 -11.59 -2.34
N TYR A 359 -12.79 -12.04 -1.09
CA TYR A 359 -11.80 -13.02 -0.64
C TYR A 359 -12.33 -13.84 0.54
N LYS A 360 -12.73 -15.10 0.33
CA LYS A 360 -13.36 -16.01 1.29
C LYS A 360 -14.75 -15.53 1.71
N GLU A 361 -15.59 -15.27 0.72
CA GLU A 361 -16.90 -14.61 0.87
C GLU A 361 -17.94 -15.16 -0.13
N ALA A 362 -17.82 -16.43 -0.51
CA ALA A 362 -18.73 -17.10 -1.44
C ALA A 362 -20.22 -16.93 -1.08
N GLU A 363 -20.54 -16.89 0.22
CA GLU A 363 -21.92 -16.74 0.74
C GLU A 363 -22.57 -15.39 0.38
N VAL A 364 -21.78 -14.35 0.11
CA VAL A 364 -22.28 -12.98 -0.10
C VAL A 364 -22.57 -12.69 -1.59
N LEU A 365 -22.00 -13.49 -2.50
CA LEU A 365 -22.16 -13.32 -3.95
C LEU A 365 -23.61 -13.16 -4.44
N PRO A 366 -24.62 -13.92 -3.94
CA PRO A 366 -26.00 -13.75 -4.38
C PRO A 366 -26.58 -12.37 -4.03
N ILE A 367 -26.18 -11.80 -2.89
CA ILE A 367 -26.60 -10.47 -2.45
C ILE A 367 -26.05 -9.44 -3.42
N PHE A 368 -24.75 -9.51 -3.73
CA PHE A 368 -24.12 -8.64 -4.71
C PHE A 368 -24.83 -8.68 -6.06
N LEU A 369 -25.10 -9.87 -6.60
CA LEU A 369 -25.76 -10.01 -7.90
C LEU A 369 -27.17 -9.40 -7.90
N LYS A 370 -27.91 -9.56 -6.80
CA LYS A 370 -29.22 -8.93 -6.63
C LYS A 370 -29.08 -7.40 -6.58
N SER A 371 -28.24 -6.87 -5.70
CA SER A 371 -28.04 -5.43 -5.52
C SER A 371 -27.62 -4.73 -6.82
N ILE A 372 -26.62 -5.25 -7.53
CA ILE A 372 -26.17 -4.68 -8.81
C ILE A 372 -27.21 -4.90 -9.93
N GLY A 373 -28.00 -5.97 -9.83
CA GLY A 373 -29.15 -6.21 -10.70
C GLY A 373 -30.22 -5.12 -10.59
N GLU A 374 -30.40 -4.55 -9.40
CA GLU A 374 -31.40 -3.49 -9.12
C GLU A 374 -30.92 -2.07 -9.50
N ILE A 375 -29.63 -1.87 -9.76
CA ILE A 375 -29.11 -0.56 -10.19
C ILE A 375 -29.75 -0.10 -11.51
N ASP A 376 -30.30 1.10 -11.50
CA ASP A 376 -30.88 1.80 -12.65
C ASP A 376 -29.76 2.40 -13.53
N TRP A 377 -29.18 1.54 -14.37
CA TRP A 377 -28.24 1.89 -15.42
C TRP A 377 -28.40 0.89 -16.58
N PRO A 378 -28.22 1.29 -17.85
CA PRO A 378 -28.30 0.37 -18.98
C PRO A 378 -27.34 -0.81 -18.79
N LYS A 379 -27.88 -2.03 -18.75
CA LYS A 379 -27.12 -3.22 -18.37
C LYS A 379 -26.01 -3.55 -19.37
N ASP A 380 -26.18 -3.22 -20.65
CA ASP A 380 -25.16 -3.31 -21.69
C ASP A 380 -24.00 -2.31 -21.51
N LYS A 381 -24.20 -1.29 -20.67
CA LYS A 381 -23.21 -0.27 -20.30
C LYS A 381 -22.69 -0.42 -18.86
N LEU A 382 -22.98 -1.53 -18.20
CA LEU A 382 -22.36 -1.90 -16.94
C LEU A 382 -21.17 -2.83 -17.17
N ASP A 383 -20.08 -2.59 -16.44
CA ASP A 383 -18.89 -3.45 -16.37
C ASP A 383 -18.62 -3.80 -14.92
N ALA A 384 -19.38 -4.76 -14.37
CA ALA A 384 -19.20 -5.26 -13.01
C ALA A 384 -18.10 -6.34 -12.96
N ILE A 385 -17.08 -6.12 -12.14
CA ILE A 385 -15.87 -6.94 -12.09
C ILE A 385 -15.75 -7.55 -10.69
N LEU A 386 -15.91 -8.87 -10.61
CA LEU A 386 -15.60 -9.64 -9.41
C LEU A 386 -14.09 -9.87 -9.35
N LEU A 387 -13.42 -9.25 -8.38
CA LEU A 387 -11.98 -9.36 -8.16
C LEU A 387 -11.72 -10.47 -7.14
N LEU A 388 -11.33 -11.65 -7.62
CA LEU A 388 -11.14 -12.84 -6.80
C LEU A 388 -9.64 -13.16 -6.67
N GLU A 389 -9.12 -13.27 -5.44
CA GLU A 389 -7.73 -13.68 -5.22
C GLU A 389 -7.47 -15.10 -5.73
N GLN A 390 -6.36 -15.31 -6.43
CA GLN A 390 -6.02 -16.57 -7.10
C GLN A 390 -6.03 -17.81 -6.18
N ASP A 391 -5.77 -17.65 -4.88
CA ASP A 391 -5.73 -18.74 -3.91
C ASP A 391 -7.04 -18.93 -3.12
N ASP A 392 -8.12 -18.29 -3.56
CA ASP A 392 -9.47 -18.46 -3.03
C ASP A 392 -10.31 -19.37 -3.94
N GLU A 393 -9.90 -20.64 -4.03
CA GLU A 393 -10.51 -21.63 -4.91
C GLU A 393 -12.02 -21.81 -4.64
N GLU A 394 -12.45 -21.69 -3.39
CA GLU A 394 -13.84 -21.83 -2.97
C GLU A 394 -14.73 -20.73 -3.57
N THR A 395 -14.37 -19.45 -3.38
CA THR A 395 -15.14 -18.34 -3.93
C THR A 395 -15.08 -18.31 -5.45
N ILE A 396 -13.95 -18.70 -6.05
CA ILE A 396 -13.81 -18.82 -7.52
C ILE A 396 -14.75 -19.90 -8.06
N ALA A 397 -14.81 -21.07 -7.41
CA ALA A 397 -15.70 -22.15 -7.82
C ALA A 397 -17.18 -21.72 -7.67
N ALA A 398 -17.54 -21.08 -6.57
CA ALA A 398 -18.88 -20.55 -6.34
C ALA A 398 -19.28 -19.53 -7.42
N ALA A 399 -18.43 -18.55 -7.71
CA ALA A 399 -18.71 -17.54 -8.74
C ALA A 399 -18.84 -18.14 -10.15
N LYS A 400 -18.04 -19.17 -10.48
CA LYS A 400 -18.12 -19.86 -11.79
C LYS A 400 -19.34 -20.77 -11.91
N ALA A 401 -19.89 -21.25 -10.80
CA ALA A 401 -21.08 -22.09 -10.78
C ALA A 401 -22.38 -21.27 -10.90
N MET A 402 -22.32 -19.95 -10.65
CA MET A 402 -23.46 -19.05 -10.82
C MET A 402 -23.66 -18.67 -12.28
N ASP A 403 -24.93 -18.50 -12.68
CA ASP A 403 -25.29 -17.91 -13.98
C ASP A 403 -25.10 -16.40 -13.92
N LEU A 404 -23.88 -15.94 -14.26
CA LEU A 404 -23.52 -14.53 -14.18
C LEU A 404 -24.11 -13.74 -15.36
N PRO A 405 -24.79 -12.62 -15.11
CA PRO A 405 -25.26 -11.74 -16.19
C PRO A 405 -24.12 -11.29 -17.11
N PRO A 406 -24.37 -10.97 -18.39
CA PRO A 406 -23.31 -10.60 -19.35
C PRO A 406 -22.45 -9.39 -18.95
N TYR A 407 -23.00 -8.51 -18.10
CA TYR A 407 -22.32 -7.34 -17.57
C TYR A 407 -21.47 -7.62 -16.32
N VAL A 408 -21.50 -8.85 -15.79
CA VAL A 408 -20.70 -9.30 -14.65
C VAL A 408 -19.61 -10.25 -15.16
N ARG A 409 -18.35 -9.96 -14.81
CA ARG A 409 -17.22 -10.81 -15.18
C ARG A 409 -16.27 -11.07 -14.02
N ILE A 410 -15.68 -12.26 -14.04
CA ILE A 410 -14.68 -12.68 -13.05
C ILE A 410 -13.30 -12.24 -13.53
N LEU A 411 -12.55 -11.58 -12.64
CA LEU A 411 -11.14 -11.27 -12.82
C LEU A 411 -10.34 -11.88 -11.67
N ILE A 412 -9.46 -12.83 -12.01
CA ILE A 412 -8.59 -13.47 -11.03
C ILE A 412 -7.38 -12.57 -10.75
N VAL A 413 -7.27 -12.10 -9.52
CA VAL A 413 -6.15 -11.29 -9.04
C VAL A 413 -4.97 -12.22 -8.73
N PRO A 414 -3.82 -12.08 -9.42
CA PRO A 414 -2.66 -12.92 -9.17
C PRO A 414 -2.19 -12.85 -7.72
N HIS A 415 -1.67 -13.98 -7.22
CA HIS A 415 -1.11 -14.02 -5.88
C HIS A 415 0.12 -13.11 -5.77
N SER A 416 0.02 -12.09 -4.90
CA SER A 416 1.13 -11.22 -4.55
C SER A 416 0.88 -10.54 -3.20
N LEU A 417 1.95 -10.00 -2.61
CA LEU A 417 1.92 -9.24 -1.36
C LEU A 417 1.89 -7.73 -1.63
N PRO A 418 1.26 -6.92 -0.74
CA PRO A 418 0.41 -7.36 0.36
C PRO A 418 -0.96 -7.86 -0.16
N LYS A 419 -1.55 -8.84 0.53
CA LYS A 419 -2.90 -9.31 0.17
C LYS A 419 -3.94 -8.43 0.87
N THR A 420 -4.47 -7.45 0.14
CA THR A 420 -5.38 -6.42 0.65
C THR A 420 -6.41 -6.02 -0.40
N LYS A 421 -7.56 -5.51 0.04
CA LYS A 421 -8.61 -4.90 -0.82
C LYS A 421 -8.03 -3.88 -1.82
N PRO A 422 -7.22 -2.88 -1.40
CA PRO A 422 -6.61 -1.91 -2.33
C PRO A 422 -5.75 -2.55 -3.42
N LYS A 423 -5.01 -3.64 -3.14
CA LYS A 423 -4.24 -4.34 -4.17
C LYS A 423 -5.15 -4.93 -5.25
N ALA A 424 -6.22 -5.62 -4.83
CA ALA A 424 -7.20 -6.19 -5.74
C ALA A 424 -7.88 -5.08 -6.57
N CYS A 425 -8.29 -3.98 -5.94
CA CYS A 425 -8.90 -2.83 -6.62
C CYS A 425 -7.95 -2.19 -7.64
N ASN A 426 -6.66 -2.03 -7.32
CA ASN A 426 -5.65 -1.53 -8.26
C ASN A 426 -5.47 -2.45 -9.48
N TYR A 427 -5.50 -3.77 -9.26
CA TYR A 427 -5.53 -4.74 -10.37
C TYR A 427 -6.79 -4.52 -11.21
N GLY A 428 -7.96 -4.49 -10.59
CA GLY A 428 -9.26 -4.26 -11.25
C GLY A 428 -9.33 -2.96 -12.06
N LEU A 429 -8.80 -1.86 -11.50
CA LEU A 429 -8.72 -0.55 -12.15
C LEU A 429 -7.99 -0.62 -13.49
N SER A 430 -6.96 -1.47 -13.60
CA SER A 430 -6.21 -1.66 -14.84
C SER A 430 -7.00 -2.36 -15.95
N PHE A 431 -8.13 -2.99 -15.61
CA PHE A 431 -9.01 -3.70 -16.56
C PHE A 431 -10.39 -3.05 -16.66
N ALA A 432 -10.66 -1.97 -15.94
CA ALA A 432 -11.94 -1.28 -15.99
C ALA A 432 -12.18 -0.69 -17.39
N LYS A 433 -13.39 -0.89 -17.93
CA LYS A 433 -13.80 -0.38 -19.25
C LYS A 433 -14.56 0.94 -19.18
N GLY A 434 -15.08 1.28 -18.01
CA GLY A 434 -15.94 2.44 -17.80
C GLY A 434 -15.21 3.77 -17.83
N GLU A 435 -15.91 4.81 -18.29
CA GLU A 435 -15.50 6.20 -18.11
C GLU A 435 -15.56 6.59 -16.63
N TYR A 436 -16.53 6.03 -15.92
CA TYR A 436 -16.70 6.14 -14.48
C TYR A 436 -16.44 4.80 -13.80
N ILE A 437 -16.02 4.88 -12.54
CA ILE A 437 -15.72 3.71 -11.73
C ILE A 437 -16.19 3.91 -10.29
N VAL A 438 -16.71 2.85 -9.69
CA VAL A 438 -17.11 2.77 -8.28
C VAL A 438 -16.62 1.47 -7.67
N ILE A 439 -16.34 1.49 -6.36
CA ILE A 439 -16.13 0.27 -5.58
C ILE A 439 -17.40 -0.02 -4.78
N TYR A 440 -17.87 -1.26 -4.84
CA TYR A 440 -18.84 -1.82 -3.91
C TYR A 440 -18.28 -3.06 -3.23
N ASP A 441 -18.40 -3.14 -1.90
CA ASP A 441 -18.20 -4.38 -1.19
C ASP A 441 -19.33 -5.37 -1.52
N ALA A 442 -19.10 -6.66 -1.30
CA ALA A 442 -20.01 -7.70 -1.79
C ALA A 442 -21.39 -7.65 -1.11
N GLU A 443 -21.43 -7.19 0.14
CA GLU A 443 -22.64 -7.07 0.96
C GLU A 443 -23.40 -5.76 0.74
N ASP A 444 -22.86 -4.84 -0.06
CA ASP A 444 -23.43 -3.51 -0.26
C ASP A 444 -24.77 -3.57 -1.00
N ILE A 445 -25.67 -2.70 -0.56
CA ILE A 445 -26.96 -2.45 -1.21
C ILE A 445 -27.04 -0.95 -1.54
N PRO A 446 -26.47 -0.51 -2.67
CA PRO A 446 -26.60 0.87 -3.13
C PRO A 446 -28.04 1.16 -3.56
N GLU A 447 -28.50 2.39 -3.35
CA GLU A 447 -29.76 2.87 -3.97
C GLU A 447 -29.75 2.65 -5.49
N PRO A 448 -30.86 2.23 -6.11
CA PRO A 448 -30.93 1.94 -7.55
C PRO A 448 -30.40 3.06 -8.44
N GLU A 449 -30.67 4.31 -8.10
CA GLU A 449 -30.34 5.48 -8.93
C GLU A 449 -28.95 6.06 -8.66
N GLN A 450 -28.15 5.44 -7.77
CA GLN A 450 -26.90 6.03 -7.29
C GLN A 450 -25.91 6.34 -8.43
N LEU A 451 -25.80 5.48 -9.45
CA LEU A 451 -24.93 5.73 -10.60
C LEU A 451 -25.36 6.94 -11.43
N LYS A 452 -26.68 7.13 -11.62
CA LYS A 452 -27.24 8.32 -12.31
C LYS A 452 -26.99 9.59 -11.50
N LYS A 453 -27.18 9.55 -10.17
CA LYS A 453 -26.86 10.67 -9.27
C LYS A 453 -25.37 11.02 -9.32
N ALA A 454 -24.48 10.03 -9.30
CA ALA A 454 -23.04 10.25 -9.43
C ALA A 454 -22.66 10.82 -10.82
N TYR A 455 -23.27 10.31 -11.89
CA TYR A 455 -23.07 10.82 -13.24
C TYR A 455 -23.47 12.30 -13.34
N LEU A 456 -24.68 12.66 -12.92
CA LEU A 456 -25.13 14.06 -12.89
C LEU A 456 -24.22 14.91 -12.00
N GLY A 457 -23.80 14.39 -10.84
CA GLY A 457 -22.82 15.03 -9.98
C GLY A 457 -21.55 15.41 -10.72
N PHE A 458 -21.00 14.51 -11.52
CA PHE A 458 -19.80 14.82 -12.30
C PHE A 458 -20.06 15.80 -13.44
N GLN A 459 -21.24 15.78 -14.06
CA GLN A 459 -21.63 16.72 -15.12
C GLN A 459 -21.85 18.15 -14.58
N SER A 460 -22.44 18.28 -13.39
CA SER A 460 -22.73 19.58 -12.77
C SER A 460 -21.58 20.14 -11.93
N SER A 461 -20.60 19.30 -11.58
CA SER A 461 -19.45 19.69 -10.76
C SER A 461 -18.35 20.41 -11.54
N ALA A 462 -17.60 21.26 -10.82
CA ALA A 462 -16.36 21.80 -11.35
C ALA A 462 -15.29 20.69 -11.52
N LYS A 463 -14.34 20.90 -12.44
CA LYS A 463 -13.31 19.90 -12.78
C LYS A 463 -12.35 19.56 -11.61
N ASP A 464 -12.32 20.39 -10.57
CA ASP A 464 -11.55 20.12 -9.35
C ASP A 464 -12.23 19.08 -8.44
N ILE A 465 -13.51 18.76 -8.65
CA ILE A 465 -14.19 17.64 -7.99
C ILE A 465 -13.85 16.35 -8.73
N LYS A 466 -13.05 15.51 -8.06
CA LYS A 466 -12.56 14.23 -8.60
C LYS A 466 -13.18 13.00 -7.96
N CYS A 467 -13.84 13.15 -6.81
CA CYS A 467 -14.50 12.08 -6.10
C CYS A 467 -15.90 12.51 -5.67
N LEU A 468 -16.87 11.62 -5.88
CA LEU A 468 -18.22 11.74 -5.31
C LEU A 468 -18.42 10.61 -4.31
N GLN A 469 -18.65 10.96 -3.05
CA GLN A 469 -18.91 10.02 -1.96
C GLN A 469 -20.43 9.88 -1.76
N ALA A 470 -20.98 8.68 -1.93
CA ALA A 470 -22.32 8.39 -1.43
C ALA A 470 -22.29 8.19 0.10
N LYS A 471 -23.41 8.40 0.76
CA LYS A 471 -23.54 8.21 2.20
C LYS A 471 -23.67 6.71 2.52
N LEU A 472 -23.19 6.29 3.68
CA LEU A 472 -23.30 4.89 4.12
C LEU A 472 -24.18 4.81 5.36
N ASN A 473 -24.99 3.75 5.44
CA ASN A 473 -25.76 3.40 6.62
C ASN A 473 -26.01 1.88 6.67
N TYR A 474 -26.78 1.37 7.62
CA TYR A 474 -26.96 -0.08 7.80
C TYR A 474 -28.39 -0.55 7.58
N TYR A 475 -28.55 -1.74 7.00
CA TYR A 475 -29.87 -2.36 6.81
C TYR A 475 -30.39 -3.13 8.04
N ASN A 476 -29.55 -3.43 9.04
CA ASN A 476 -29.90 -4.17 10.25
C ASN A 476 -29.82 -3.34 11.56
N PRO A 477 -30.30 -2.08 11.61
CA PRO A 477 -30.07 -1.20 12.76
C PRO A 477 -30.73 -1.71 14.04
N GLN A 478 -31.82 -2.48 13.95
CA GLN A 478 -32.60 -2.96 15.10
C GLN A 478 -32.17 -4.31 15.67
N GLN A 479 -31.16 -4.97 15.08
CA GLN A 479 -30.78 -6.34 15.47
C GLN A 479 -30.39 -6.44 16.96
N ASN A 480 -29.49 -5.57 17.44
CA ASN A 480 -29.12 -5.54 18.86
C ASN A 480 -28.61 -4.15 19.27
N LEU A 481 -28.14 -3.99 20.51
CA LEU A 481 -27.71 -2.68 21.00
C LEU A 481 -26.45 -2.16 20.26
N LEU A 482 -25.54 -3.07 19.86
CA LEU A 482 -24.33 -2.73 19.13
C LEU A 482 -24.67 -2.18 17.73
N THR A 483 -25.57 -2.83 17.00
CA THR A 483 -26.00 -2.37 15.66
C THR A 483 -26.67 -0.99 15.74
N ARG A 484 -27.41 -0.71 16.81
CA ARG A 484 -28.01 0.62 17.06
C ARG A 484 -26.97 1.71 17.24
N PHE A 485 -25.95 1.48 18.08
CA PHE A 485 -24.85 2.42 18.27
C PHE A 485 -24.09 2.67 16.97
N PHE A 486 -23.84 1.60 16.23
CA PHE A 486 -23.11 1.67 14.99
C PHE A 486 -23.85 2.52 13.93
N THR A 487 -25.17 2.31 13.82
CA THR A 487 -26.06 3.08 12.94
C THR A 487 -26.10 4.56 13.32
N ALA A 488 -26.21 4.87 14.61
CA ALA A 488 -26.19 6.25 15.09
C ALA A 488 -24.86 6.95 14.78
N GLU A 489 -23.73 6.24 14.88
CA GLU A 489 -22.40 6.76 14.52
C GLU A 489 -22.27 7.03 13.02
N TYR A 490 -22.74 6.12 12.17
CA TYR A 490 -22.73 6.32 10.72
C TYR A 490 -23.62 7.49 10.30
N SER A 491 -24.80 7.62 10.91
CA SER A 491 -25.71 8.74 10.66
C SER A 491 -25.05 10.07 11.06
N LEU A 492 -24.35 10.14 12.19
CA LEU A 492 -23.57 11.32 12.57
C LEU A 492 -22.45 11.59 11.54
N TRP A 493 -21.67 10.56 11.19
CA TRP A 493 -20.49 10.71 10.35
C TRP A 493 -20.85 11.16 8.93
N PHE A 494 -21.71 10.42 8.23
CA PHE A 494 -22.03 10.67 6.83
C PHE A 494 -23.00 11.83 6.62
N ASP A 495 -24.00 12.01 7.49
CA ASP A 495 -25.03 13.03 7.28
C ASP A 495 -24.67 14.39 7.89
N VAL A 496 -23.76 14.44 8.88
CA VAL A 496 -23.43 15.68 9.59
C VAL A 496 -21.94 16.05 9.47
N ILE A 497 -21.02 15.12 9.75
CA ILE A 497 -19.59 15.44 9.78
C ILE A 497 -19.01 15.61 8.38
N LEU A 498 -19.19 14.63 7.47
CA LEU A 498 -18.63 14.71 6.11
C LEU A 498 -19.22 15.89 5.32
N THR A 499 -20.52 16.08 5.44
CA THR A 499 -21.25 17.22 4.87
C THR A 499 -20.71 18.54 5.42
N GLY A 500 -20.47 18.64 6.73
CA GLY A 500 -19.82 19.80 7.36
C GLY A 500 -18.41 20.06 6.82
N LEU A 501 -17.57 19.01 6.69
CA LEU A 501 -16.22 19.14 6.15
C LEU A 501 -16.21 19.63 4.69
N GLN A 502 -17.17 19.19 3.89
CA GLN A 502 -17.32 19.66 2.51
C GLN A 502 -17.57 21.17 2.44
N THR A 503 -18.42 21.73 3.31
CA THR A 503 -18.74 23.17 3.29
C THR A 503 -17.53 24.08 3.51
N ILE A 504 -16.49 23.57 4.19
CA ILE A 504 -15.26 24.30 4.48
C ILE A 504 -14.12 23.95 3.52
N ASN A 505 -14.44 23.23 2.42
CA ASN A 505 -13.51 22.87 1.35
C ASN A 505 -12.22 22.21 1.87
N THR A 506 -12.33 21.28 2.81
CA THR A 506 -11.17 20.59 3.41
C THR A 506 -11.07 19.13 2.98
N SER A 507 -10.05 18.42 3.47
CA SER A 507 -9.88 17.00 3.21
C SER A 507 -11.04 16.21 3.80
N ILE A 508 -11.69 15.39 2.97
CA ILE A 508 -12.74 14.46 3.37
C ILE A 508 -12.13 13.06 3.48
N PRO A 509 -12.09 12.45 4.68
CA PRO A 509 -11.79 11.02 4.80
C PRO A 509 -12.93 10.25 4.12
N LEU A 510 -12.62 9.60 3.00
CA LEU A 510 -13.62 8.83 2.24
C LEU A 510 -14.09 7.62 3.05
N GLY A 511 -15.32 7.18 2.78
CA GLY A 511 -15.82 5.88 3.24
C GLY A 511 -15.26 4.74 2.38
N GLY A 512 -15.34 3.51 2.88
CA GLY A 512 -14.69 2.34 2.24
C GLY A 512 -15.34 1.85 0.95
N THR A 513 -16.52 2.35 0.63
CA THR A 513 -17.32 1.98 -0.54
C THR A 513 -18.09 3.20 -1.07
N SER A 514 -18.69 3.04 -2.26
CA SER A 514 -19.52 4.04 -2.91
C SER A 514 -18.78 5.36 -3.14
N ASN A 515 -17.47 5.25 -3.40
CA ASN A 515 -16.65 6.33 -3.93
C ASN A 515 -16.70 6.24 -5.45
N HIS A 516 -17.30 7.24 -6.09
CA HIS A 516 -17.37 7.33 -7.53
C HIS A 516 -16.24 8.23 -8.03
N PHE A 517 -15.62 7.83 -9.13
CA PHE A 517 -14.55 8.56 -9.81
C PHE A 517 -14.77 8.54 -11.31
N ARG A 518 -14.23 9.55 -12.01
CA ARG A 518 -13.85 9.34 -13.41
C ARG A 518 -12.63 8.42 -13.40
N THR A 519 -12.62 7.37 -14.22
CA THR A 519 -11.53 6.37 -14.23
C THR A 519 -10.16 7.03 -14.48
N ALA A 520 -10.11 8.03 -15.36
CA ALA A 520 -8.90 8.81 -15.65
C ALA A 520 -8.38 9.59 -14.42
N ASP A 521 -9.29 10.19 -13.64
CA ASP A 521 -8.93 10.94 -12.42
C ASP A 521 -8.29 10.01 -11.38
N LEU A 522 -8.83 8.80 -11.22
CA LEU A 522 -8.31 7.81 -10.27
C LEU A 522 -6.96 7.21 -10.71
N LEU A 523 -6.77 6.99 -12.02
CA LEU A 523 -5.47 6.60 -12.58
C LEU A 523 -4.40 7.68 -12.37
N GLU A 524 -4.74 8.96 -12.50
CA GLU A 524 -3.85 10.08 -12.20
C GLU A 524 -3.49 10.16 -10.70
N LEU A 525 -4.38 9.67 -9.84
CA LEU A 525 -4.14 9.50 -8.40
C LEU A 525 -3.34 8.23 -8.06
N GLU A 526 -2.99 7.41 -9.05
CA GLU A 526 -2.27 6.13 -8.90
C GLU A 526 -3.04 5.11 -8.05
N GLY A 527 -4.37 5.20 -8.04
CA GLY A 527 -5.25 4.28 -7.32
C GLY A 527 -5.11 4.37 -5.79
N TRP A 528 -5.22 3.22 -5.14
CA TRP A 528 -5.22 3.07 -3.68
C TRP A 528 -3.85 2.63 -3.15
N ASP A 529 -3.50 3.03 -1.92
CA ASP A 529 -2.28 2.58 -1.25
C ASP A 529 -2.44 1.14 -0.70
N PRO A 530 -1.72 0.14 -1.23
CA PRO A 530 -1.96 -1.26 -0.86
C PRO A 530 -1.48 -1.64 0.55
N PHE A 531 -0.71 -0.77 1.18
CA PHE A 531 -0.16 -0.96 2.53
C PHE A 531 -0.96 -0.28 3.64
N ASN A 532 -1.95 0.55 3.27
CA ASN A 532 -2.83 1.24 4.19
C ASN A 532 -4.11 0.41 4.38
N VAL A 533 -4.53 0.19 5.63
CA VAL A 533 -5.76 -0.58 5.92
C VAL A 533 -7.03 0.28 5.94
N THR A 534 -6.89 1.59 5.71
CA THR A 534 -7.95 2.54 5.35
C THR A 534 -7.48 3.36 4.15
N GLU A 535 -7.39 2.68 3.01
CA GLU A 535 -6.94 3.23 1.74
C GLU A 535 -7.83 4.36 1.21
N ASP A 536 -9.10 4.34 1.60
CA ASP A 536 -10.16 5.31 1.35
C ASP A 536 -9.84 6.66 1.99
N CYS A 537 -9.58 6.65 3.30
CA CYS A 537 -9.15 7.80 4.05
C CYS A 537 -7.88 8.39 3.45
N ASP A 538 -6.87 7.56 3.14
CA ASP A 538 -5.63 8.02 2.50
C ASP A 538 -5.86 8.65 1.12
N LEU A 539 -6.68 8.03 0.27
CA LEU A 539 -7.03 8.57 -1.05
C LEU A 539 -7.70 9.93 -0.93
N GLY A 540 -8.62 10.11 0.03
CA GLY A 540 -9.23 11.40 0.33
C GLY A 540 -8.22 12.50 0.69
N ILE A 541 -7.21 12.17 1.51
CA ILE A 541 -6.15 13.12 1.86
C ILE A 541 -5.22 13.40 0.67
N ARG A 542 -4.85 12.38 -0.11
CA ARG A 542 -4.01 12.55 -1.32
C ARG A 542 -4.69 13.43 -2.35
N LEU A 543 -5.99 13.24 -2.58
CA LEU A 543 -6.82 14.04 -3.46
C LEU A 543 -6.78 15.51 -3.02
N PHE A 544 -7.04 15.79 -1.74
CA PHE A 544 -6.98 17.14 -1.18
C PHE A 544 -5.59 17.79 -1.33
N LYS A 545 -4.51 17.07 -1.04
CA LYS A 545 -3.14 17.59 -1.16
C LYS A 545 -2.73 17.93 -2.59
N LYS A 546 -3.36 17.32 -3.60
CA LYS A 546 -3.19 17.70 -5.02
C LYS A 546 -4.06 18.90 -5.43
N GLY A 547 -4.85 19.47 -4.53
CA GLY A 547 -5.72 20.62 -4.77
C GLY A 547 -7.12 20.24 -5.29
N TYR A 548 -7.49 18.97 -5.24
CA TYR A 548 -8.80 18.49 -5.66
C TYR A 548 -9.79 18.44 -4.49
N LYS A 549 -11.08 18.27 -4.81
CA LYS A 549 -12.17 18.19 -3.85
C LYS A 549 -12.97 16.89 -3.99
N THR A 550 -13.58 16.52 -2.88
CA THR A 550 -14.61 15.49 -2.80
C THR A 550 -15.94 16.18 -2.53
N ALA A 551 -17.00 15.74 -3.20
CA ALA A 551 -18.36 16.12 -2.86
C ALA A 551 -19.16 14.90 -2.40
N VAL A 552 -20.12 15.11 -1.51
CA VAL A 552 -21.06 14.10 -1.02
C VAL A 552 -22.30 14.17 -1.90
N ILE A 553 -22.76 13.03 -2.39
CA ILE A 553 -24.03 12.92 -3.12
C ILE A 553 -25.12 12.40 -2.18
N ASP A 554 -26.35 12.88 -2.37
CA ASP A 554 -27.50 12.42 -1.60
C ASP A 554 -28.03 11.10 -2.15
N SER A 555 -27.25 10.05 -1.85
CA SER A 555 -27.60 8.66 -2.10
C SER A 555 -26.98 7.80 -1.00
N THR A 556 -27.68 6.74 -0.64
CA THR A 556 -27.29 5.84 0.44
C THR A 556 -26.89 4.48 -0.12
N THR A 557 -25.82 3.92 0.43
CA THR A 557 -25.50 2.50 0.33
C THR A 557 -25.69 1.87 1.71
N LEU A 558 -26.48 0.80 1.76
CA LEU A 558 -26.72 0.05 2.99
C LEU A 558 -25.72 -1.10 3.12
N GLU A 559 -25.09 -1.19 4.28
CA GLU A 559 -24.13 -2.24 4.66
C GLU A 559 -24.70 -3.10 5.80
N GLU A 560 -23.99 -4.18 6.17
CA GLU A 560 -24.25 -4.94 7.38
C GLU A 560 -23.57 -4.33 8.61
N ALA A 561 -24.34 -3.91 9.61
CA ALA A 561 -23.78 -3.55 10.90
C ALA A 561 -23.30 -4.81 11.62
N ASN A 562 -22.09 -4.75 12.17
CA ASN A 562 -21.57 -5.83 12.98
C ASN A 562 -22.42 -6.08 14.24
N SER A 563 -23.02 -7.27 14.31
CA SER A 563 -23.87 -7.69 15.43
C SER A 563 -23.08 -8.34 16.59
N HIS A 564 -21.86 -8.81 16.35
CA HIS A 564 -21.02 -9.48 17.36
C HIS A 564 -19.84 -8.59 17.79
N ILE A 565 -19.71 -8.36 19.11
CA ILE A 565 -18.65 -7.52 19.71
C ILE A 565 -17.25 -7.94 19.26
N GLY A 566 -16.95 -9.25 19.23
CA GLY A 566 -15.64 -9.75 18.82
C GLY A 566 -15.30 -9.42 17.37
N ASN A 567 -16.27 -9.48 16.45
CA ASN A 567 -16.06 -9.11 15.05
C ASN A 567 -15.98 -7.59 14.88
N TRP A 568 -16.81 -6.85 15.63
CA TRP A 568 -16.78 -5.39 15.68
C TRP A 568 -15.43 -4.84 16.17
N ILE A 569 -14.84 -5.41 17.22
CA ILE A 569 -13.51 -4.98 17.72
C ILE A 569 -12.45 -5.13 16.62
N ARG A 570 -12.48 -6.22 15.84
CA ARG A 570 -11.56 -6.43 14.71
C ARG A 570 -11.78 -5.41 13.59
N GLN A 571 -13.04 -5.11 13.27
CA GLN A 571 -13.36 -4.08 12.26
C GLN A 571 -12.86 -2.70 12.72
N ARG A 572 -13.18 -2.34 13.96
CA ARG A 572 -12.88 -1.03 14.55
C ARG A 572 -11.37 -0.84 14.74
N SER A 573 -10.65 -1.86 15.21
CA SER A 573 -9.19 -1.80 15.37
C SER A 573 -8.49 -1.62 14.02
N ARG A 574 -8.98 -2.28 12.96
CA ARG A 574 -8.48 -2.08 11.58
C ARG A 574 -8.66 -0.62 11.14
N TRP A 575 -9.85 -0.04 11.32
CA TRP A 575 -10.09 1.35 10.93
C TRP A 575 -9.21 2.33 11.70
N ILE A 576 -9.13 2.20 13.03
CA ILE A 576 -8.29 3.08 13.86
C ILE A 576 -6.81 2.95 13.47
N LYS A 577 -6.34 1.73 13.18
CA LYS A 577 -4.99 1.48 12.68
C LYS A 577 -4.74 2.18 11.35
N GLY A 578 -5.67 2.10 10.41
CA GLY A 578 -5.56 2.77 9.13
C GLY A 578 -5.53 4.30 9.28
N TYR A 579 -6.39 4.88 10.12
CA TYR A 579 -6.32 6.32 10.42
C TYR A 579 -4.96 6.72 11.00
N MET A 580 -4.37 5.91 11.89
CA MET A 580 -3.00 6.12 12.36
C MET A 580 -1.98 6.03 11.22
N GLN A 581 -2.10 5.07 10.31
CA GLN A 581 -1.22 4.95 9.13
C GLN A 581 -1.32 6.18 8.22
N THR A 582 -2.54 6.59 7.86
CA THR A 582 -2.80 7.79 7.05
C THR A 582 -2.23 9.03 7.73
N TYR A 583 -2.46 9.21 9.03
CA TYR A 583 -1.88 10.33 9.78
C TYR A 583 -0.35 10.33 9.73
N LEU A 584 0.28 9.17 9.99
CA LEU A 584 1.74 9.04 9.96
C LEU A 584 2.33 9.27 8.56
N VAL A 585 1.67 8.82 7.49
CA VAL A 585 2.11 9.05 6.10
C VAL A 585 2.14 10.54 5.78
N HIS A 586 1.04 11.26 6.09
CA HIS A 586 0.93 12.67 5.75
C HIS A 586 1.70 13.59 6.70
N MET A 587 2.01 13.13 7.93
CA MET A 587 2.84 13.84 8.92
C MET A 587 4.34 13.49 8.86
N ARG A 588 4.84 12.92 7.75
CA ARG A 588 6.28 12.72 7.56
C ARG A 588 7.06 14.03 7.45
N ARG A 589 6.41 15.09 6.96
CA ARG A 589 6.96 16.45 6.80
C ARG A 589 5.95 17.49 7.31
N PRO A 590 5.74 17.61 8.63
CA PRO A 590 4.64 18.39 9.19
C PRO A 590 4.76 19.89 8.86
N LEU A 591 5.96 20.46 8.86
CA LEU A 591 6.18 21.87 8.52
C LEU A 591 5.84 22.18 7.05
N SER A 592 6.21 21.29 6.12
CA SER A 592 5.81 21.40 4.72
C SER A 592 4.29 21.30 4.57
N PHE A 593 3.67 20.33 5.25
CA PHE A 593 2.22 20.15 5.22
C PHE A 593 1.46 21.39 5.72
N ILE A 594 1.92 22.01 6.82
CA ILE A 594 1.34 23.27 7.33
C ILE A 594 1.53 24.40 6.32
N LYS A 595 2.73 24.55 5.76
CA LYS A 595 3.01 25.59 4.76
C LYS A 595 2.14 25.46 3.51
N GLU A 596 1.90 24.23 3.07
CA GLU A 596 1.15 23.93 1.85
C GLU A 596 -0.38 24.01 2.06
N ASN A 597 -0.89 23.71 3.26
CA ASN A 597 -2.33 23.54 3.50
C ASN A 597 -2.92 24.55 4.51
N GLY A 598 -2.10 25.40 5.14
CA GLY A 598 -2.56 26.47 6.04
C GLY A 598 -3.49 25.98 7.14
N ILE A 599 -4.67 26.62 7.26
CA ILE A 599 -5.68 26.24 8.26
C ILE A 599 -6.21 24.81 8.09
N HIS A 600 -6.19 24.26 6.87
CA HIS A 600 -6.62 22.89 6.64
C HIS A 600 -5.66 21.86 7.24
N ALA A 601 -4.40 22.24 7.48
CA ALA A 601 -3.50 21.38 8.25
C ALA A 601 -3.97 21.22 9.70
N PHE A 602 -4.54 22.27 10.29
CA PHE A 602 -5.17 22.22 11.62
C PHE A 602 -6.46 21.40 11.61
N VAL A 603 -7.31 21.57 10.58
CA VAL A 603 -8.51 20.73 10.39
C VAL A 603 -8.13 19.25 10.29
N PHE A 604 -7.07 18.91 9.55
CA PHE A 604 -6.54 17.56 9.47
C PHE A 604 -6.07 17.03 10.84
N GLN A 605 -5.45 17.87 11.67
CA GLN A 605 -5.10 17.50 13.03
C GLN A 605 -6.34 17.13 13.84
N LEU A 606 -7.42 17.90 13.77
CA LEU A 606 -8.62 17.63 14.58
C LEU A 606 -9.45 16.44 14.06
N THR A 607 -9.54 16.29 12.74
CA THR A 607 -10.42 15.29 12.09
C THR A 607 -9.81 13.90 11.98
N VAL A 608 -8.50 13.81 11.73
CA VAL A 608 -7.80 12.52 11.56
C VAL A 608 -6.96 12.22 12.80
N GLY A 609 -6.09 13.13 13.23
CA GLY A 609 -5.20 12.91 14.38
C GLY A 609 -5.93 12.89 15.73
N GLY A 610 -6.71 13.94 15.99
CA GLY A 610 -7.38 14.23 17.25
C GLY A 610 -8.42 13.19 17.59
N LYS A 611 -9.28 12.82 16.63
CA LYS A 611 -10.28 11.76 16.82
C LYS A 611 -9.65 10.42 17.24
N VAL A 612 -8.49 10.06 16.70
CA VAL A 612 -7.74 8.88 17.14
C VAL A 612 -7.11 9.10 18.53
N ALA A 613 -6.48 10.24 18.77
CA ALA A 613 -5.84 10.56 20.04
C ALA A 613 -6.84 10.51 21.21
N PHE A 614 -8.06 11.01 21.02
CA PHE A 614 -9.12 11.00 22.03
C PHE A 614 -9.53 9.60 22.46
N LEU A 615 -9.42 8.58 21.59
CA LEU A 615 -9.69 7.20 21.98
C LEU A 615 -8.72 6.67 23.03
N PHE A 616 -7.49 7.21 23.10
CA PHE A 616 -6.51 6.86 24.13
C PHE A 616 -6.63 7.74 25.38
N ILE A 617 -6.97 9.01 25.20
CA ILE A 617 -7.02 10.01 26.28
C ILE A 617 -8.31 9.86 27.12
N ASN A 618 -9.47 9.65 26.48
CA ASN A 618 -10.78 9.63 27.14
C ASN A 618 -10.88 8.65 28.32
N PRO A 619 -10.43 7.38 28.23
CA PRO A 619 -10.50 6.46 29.36
C PRO A 619 -9.75 6.96 30.60
N ILE A 620 -8.62 7.65 30.39
CA ILE A 620 -7.81 8.22 31.48
C ILE A 620 -8.57 9.38 32.13
N LEU A 621 -9.14 10.27 31.32
CA LEU A 621 -9.92 11.41 31.83
C LEU A 621 -11.20 10.96 32.53
N TRP A 622 -11.92 9.97 32.01
CA TRP A 622 -13.09 9.41 32.68
C TRP A 622 -12.74 8.73 34.00
N LEU A 623 -11.63 7.99 34.05
CA LEU A 623 -11.15 7.42 35.31
C LEU A 623 -10.83 8.53 36.32
N ALA A 624 -10.18 9.62 35.87
CA ALA A 624 -9.93 10.78 36.72
C ALA A 624 -11.26 11.40 37.22
N THR A 625 -12.24 11.63 36.35
CA THR A 625 -13.56 12.16 36.73
C THR A 625 -14.31 11.24 37.69
N ILE A 626 -14.33 9.94 37.45
CA ILE A 626 -14.97 8.96 38.34
C ILE A 626 -14.26 8.95 39.70
N SER A 627 -12.92 8.95 39.72
CA SER A 627 -12.15 8.98 40.96
C SER A 627 -12.36 10.28 41.76
N TYR A 628 -12.52 11.41 41.07
CA TYR A 628 -12.81 12.69 41.70
C TYR A 628 -14.12 12.64 42.48
N PHE A 629 -15.19 12.10 41.89
CA PHE A 629 -16.49 12.02 42.57
C PHE A 629 -16.59 10.86 43.56
N ALA A 630 -16.05 9.69 43.23
CA ALA A 630 -16.17 8.49 44.07
C ALA A 630 -15.19 8.46 45.25
N LEU A 631 -14.02 9.10 45.10
CA LEU A 631 -12.91 9.05 46.05
C LEU A 631 -12.44 10.46 46.43
N TYR A 632 -13.37 11.43 46.48
CA TYR A 632 -13.07 12.84 46.69
C TYR A 632 -12.15 13.10 47.89
N SER A 633 -12.40 12.46 49.03
CA SER A 633 -11.58 12.63 50.24
C SER A 633 -10.12 12.17 50.08
N ILE A 634 -9.83 11.31 49.11
CA ILE A 634 -8.51 10.72 48.87
C ILE A 634 -7.78 11.48 47.76
N VAL A 635 -8.46 11.72 46.63
CA VAL A 635 -7.82 12.28 45.41
C VAL A 635 -8.35 13.64 44.99
N GLY A 636 -9.46 14.11 45.57
CA GLY A 636 -10.16 15.34 45.19
C GLY A 636 -9.25 16.58 45.22
N PRO A 637 -8.64 16.93 46.37
CA PRO A 637 -7.74 18.09 46.47
C PRO A 637 -6.54 18.01 45.51
N ALA A 638 -6.01 16.80 45.29
CA ALA A 638 -4.91 16.59 44.36
C ALA A 638 -5.35 16.85 42.92
N ILE A 639 -6.51 16.34 42.50
CA ILE A 639 -7.06 16.60 41.16
C ILE A 639 -7.36 18.09 40.99
N GLU A 640 -8.03 18.74 41.95
CA GLU A 640 -8.36 20.18 41.90
C GLU A 640 -7.11 21.04 41.71
N SER A 641 -6.02 20.70 42.40
CA SER A 641 -4.75 21.42 42.27
C SER A 641 -4.16 21.39 40.85
N LEU A 642 -4.55 20.41 40.01
CA LEU A 642 -4.09 20.33 38.62
C LEU A 642 -4.83 21.27 37.66
N TYR A 643 -5.93 21.90 38.10
CA TYR A 643 -6.77 22.77 37.28
C TYR A 643 -6.77 24.22 37.81
N PRO A 644 -5.73 25.02 37.51
CA PRO A 644 -5.77 26.47 37.69
C PRO A 644 -7.00 27.07 36.98
N PRO A 645 -7.49 28.26 37.37
CA PRO A 645 -8.78 28.78 36.94
C PRO A 645 -9.07 28.69 35.43
N ILE A 646 -8.13 29.12 34.58
CA ILE A 646 -8.29 29.06 33.11
C ILE A 646 -8.45 27.60 32.64
N VAL A 647 -7.58 26.71 33.11
CA VAL A 647 -7.61 25.28 32.77
C VAL A 647 -8.92 24.64 33.27
N PHE A 648 -9.34 24.98 34.49
CA PHE A 648 -10.59 24.52 35.07
C PHE A 648 -11.80 24.90 34.21
N TYR A 649 -11.94 26.18 33.84
CA TYR A 649 -13.09 26.61 33.04
C TYR A 649 -13.10 25.97 31.65
N MET A 650 -11.94 25.81 31.00
CA MET A 650 -11.83 25.09 29.73
C MET A 650 -12.23 23.61 29.86
N ALA A 651 -11.75 22.95 30.92
CA ALA A 651 -12.06 21.56 31.20
C ALA A 651 -13.54 21.35 31.52
N VAL A 652 -14.14 22.18 32.38
CA VAL A 652 -15.56 22.12 32.75
C VAL A 652 -16.45 22.42 31.56
N PHE A 653 -16.11 23.43 30.75
CA PHE A 653 -16.84 23.71 29.51
C PHE A 653 -16.82 22.49 28.58
N SER A 654 -15.65 21.88 28.38
CA SER A 654 -15.50 20.69 27.54
C SER A 654 -16.27 19.48 28.12
N LEU A 655 -16.24 19.30 29.45
CA LEU A 655 -16.93 18.22 30.14
C LEU A 655 -18.45 18.36 30.05
N ILE A 656 -19.01 19.53 30.31
CA ILE A 656 -20.46 19.73 30.33
C ILE A 656 -20.99 19.96 28.91
N PHE A 657 -20.53 21.04 28.28
CA PHE A 657 -21.04 21.46 26.98
C PHE A 657 -20.55 20.54 25.87
N GLY A 658 -19.28 20.12 25.90
CA GLY A 658 -18.75 19.18 24.89
C GLY A 658 -19.48 17.83 24.87
N ASN A 659 -19.70 17.20 26.03
CA ASN A 659 -20.46 15.94 26.08
C ASN A 659 -21.93 16.12 25.67
N PHE A 660 -22.58 17.20 26.12
CA PHE A 660 -23.94 17.52 25.67
C PHE A 660 -24.01 17.64 24.15
N LEU A 661 -23.10 18.43 23.55
CA LEU A 661 -23.03 18.63 22.11
C LEU A 661 -22.77 17.31 21.37
N CYS A 662 -21.85 16.47 21.83
CA CYS A 662 -21.63 15.16 21.24
C CYS A 662 -22.92 14.35 21.18
N LEU A 663 -23.64 14.19 22.29
CA LEU A 663 -24.92 13.47 22.31
C LEU A 663 -25.95 14.12 21.38
N TYR A 664 -26.03 15.44 21.38
CA TYR A 664 -26.95 16.18 20.53
C TYR A 664 -26.66 15.98 19.04
N TYR A 665 -25.39 15.91 18.64
CA TYR A 665 -25.01 15.65 17.25
C TYR A 665 -25.40 14.24 16.79
N TYR A 666 -25.27 13.23 17.64
CA TYR A 666 -25.80 11.90 17.35
C TYR A 666 -27.32 11.93 17.14
N MET A 667 -28.05 12.71 17.95
CA MET A 667 -29.49 12.88 17.77
C MET A 667 -29.83 13.57 16.44
N ILE A 668 -29.08 14.62 16.05
CA ILE A 668 -29.23 15.27 14.74
C ILE A 668 -29.01 14.26 13.61
N GLY A 669 -27.95 13.47 13.67
CA GLY A 669 -27.68 12.42 12.67
C GLY A 669 -28.84 11.43 12.56
N CYS A 670 -29.35 10.94 13.70
CA CYS A 670 -30.53 10.07 13.72
C CYS A 670 -31.78 10.78 13.15
N ALA A 671 -31.99 12.06 13.46
CA ALA A 671 -33.13 12.84 12.99
C ALA A 671 -33.13 13.03 11.48
N LYS A 672 -31.95 13.33 10.88
CA LYS A 672 -31.81 13.48 9.41
C LYS A 672 -32.18 12.20 8.64
N ARG A 673 -32.14 11.05 9.31
CA ARG A 673 -32.53 9.74 8.76
C ARG A 673 -33.87 9.24 9.28
N GLU A 674 -34.62 10.08 9.99
CA GLU A 674 -35.90 9.73 10.63
C GLU A 674 -35.80 8.52 11.59
N HIS A 675 -34.62 8.27 12.13
CA HIS A 675 -34.35 7.19 13.09
C HIS A 675 -34.73 7.60 14.53
N TRP A 676 -35.96 8.07 14.72
CA TRP A 676 -36.47 8.56 16.01
C TRP A 676 -36.33 7.53 17.13
N GLY A 677 -36.54 6.25 16.81
CA GLY A 677 -36.40 5.14 17.77
C GLY A 677 -34.97 4.92 18.28
N LEU A 678 -33.95 5.39 17.56
CA LEU A 678 -32.54 5.28 17.97
C LEU A 678 -32.12 6.34 18.99
N MET A 679 -32.81 7.48 19.05
CA MET A 679 -32.42 8.64 19.88
C MET A 679 -32.29 8.30 21.36
N LYS A 680 -33.17 7.46 21.91
CA LYS A 680 -33.09 7.04 23.31
C LYS A 680 -31.82 6.23 23.64
N TYR A 681 -31.23 5.57 22.66
CA TYR A 681 -29.99 4.81 22.84
C TYR A 681 -28.74 5.70 22.76
N VAL A 682 -28.86 6.93 22.25
CA VAL A 682 -27.74 7.90 22.18
C VAL A 682 -27.15 8.16 23.57
N PHE A 683 -27.97 8.17 24.62
CA PHE A 683 -27.51 8.34 26.00
C PHE A 683 -26.54 7.23 26.48
N LEU A 684 -26.52 6.07 25.81
CA LEU A 684 -25.62 4.96 26.14
C LEU A 684 -24.33 4.96 25.29
N ILE A 685 -24.18 5.90 24.35
CA ILE A 685 -23.00 5.99 23.48
C ILE A 685 -21.67 6.18 24.24
N PRO A 686 -21.60 6.86 25.40
CA PRO A 686 -20.35 6.89 26.17
C PRO A 686 -19.82 5.49 26.53
N LEU A 687 -20.71 4.51 26.74
CA LEU A 687 -20.31 3.10 26.95
C LEU A 687 -19.73 2.48 25.66
N TYR A 688 -20.30 2.84 24.51
CA TYR A 688 -19.79 2.43 23.21
C TYR A 688 -18.39 2.98 22.92
N TRP A 689 -18.11 4.22 23.30
CA TRP A 689 -16.79 4.82 23.16
C TRP A 689 -15.71 4.08 23.98
N LEU A 690 -16.05 3.48 25.13
CA LEU A 690 -15.11 2.65 25.89
C LEU A 690 -14.68 1.41 25.07
N PHE A 691 -15.61 0.77 24.36
CA PHE A 691 -15.26 -0.32 23.44
C PHE A 691 -14.38 0.17 22.29
N ALA A 692 -14.62 1.38 21.78
CA ALA A 692 -13.77 1.98 20.74
C ALA A 692 -12.35 2.24 21.26
N SER A 693 -12.19 2.67 22.51
CA SER A 693 -10.88 2.80 23.17
C SER A 693 -10.15 1.46 23.30
N ILE A 694 -10.85 0.38 23.66
CA ILE A 694 -10.25 -0.97 23.68
C ILE A 694 -9.73 -1.35 22.29
N ALA A 695 -10.54 -1.12 21.25
CA ALA A 695 -10.14 -1.36 19.87
C ALA A 695 -8.94 -0.48 19.45
N ALA A 696 -8.81 0.75 19.98
CA ALA A 696 -7.67 1.64 19.72
C ALA A 696 -6.36 1.09 20.29
N PHE A 697 -6.35 0.51 21.49
CA PHE A 697 -5.16 -0.14 22.04
C PHE A 697 -4.76 -1.40 21.25
N VAL A 698 -5.74 -2.18 20.78
CA VAL A 698 -5.50 -3.30 19.85
C VAL A 698 -4.89 -2.79 18.54
N ALA A 699 -5.43 -1.71 17.98
CA ALA A 699 -4.93 -1.07 16.77
C ALA A 699 -3.48 -0.60 16.92
N LEU A 700 -3.13 0.02 18.05
CA LEU A 700 -1.78 0.51 18.33
C LEU A 700 -0.78 -0.65 18.43
N TYR A 701 -1.14 -1.73 19.14
CA TYR A 701 -0.34 -2.94 19.18
C TYR A 701 -0.10 -3.51 17.78
N GLN A 702 -1.16 -3.62 16.97
CA GLN A 702 -1.06 -4.10 15.59
C GLN A 702 -0.23 -3.18 14.70
N LEU A 703 -0.33 -1.86 14.84
CA LEU A 703 0.46 -0.90 14.07
C LEU A 703 1.97 -1.13 14.26
N ILE A 704 2.38 -1.46 15.49
CA ILE A 704 3.79 -1.69 15.84
C ILE A 704 4.26 -3.07 15.39
N ILE A 705 3.47 -4.13 15.62
CA ILE A 705 3.90 -5.52 15.39
C ILE A 705 3.58 -6.02 13.98
N LYS A 706 2.41 -5.64 13.43
CA LYS A 706 1.89 -6.12 12.14
C LYS A 706 1.22 -4.97 11.36
N PRO A 707 1.97 -3.94 10.95
CA PRO A 707 1.40 -2.70 10.39
C PRO A 707 0.47 -2.95 9.20
N HIS A 708 0.88 -3.78 8.24
CA HIS A 708 0.12 -4.04 7.01
C HIS A 708 -0.84 -5.23 7.11
N PHE A 709 -1.06 -5.77 8.31
CA PHE A 709 -1.96 -6.91 8.48
C PHE A 709 -3.42 -6.48 8.34
N TRP A 710 -4.12 -7.05 7.37
CA TRP A 710 -5.55 -6.84 7.19
C TRP A 710 -6.33 -7.83 8.07
N GLU A 711 -6.96 -7.34 9.14
CA GLU A 711 -7.79 -8.17 10.00
C GLU A 711 -9.19 -8.30 9.39
N LYS A 712 -9.43 -9.42 8.68
CA LYS A 712 -10.69 -9.64 7.96
C LYS A 712 -11.85 -9.84 8.95
N THR A 713 -12.98 -9.18 8.66
CA THR A 713 -14.26 -9.39 9.32
C THR A 713 -15.10 -10.43 8.60
N ARG A 714 -15.96 -11.12 9.35
CA ARG A 714 -16.99 -11.99 8.77
C ARG A 714 -18.26 -11.20 8.52
N HIS A 715 -18.82 -11.30 7.32
CA HIS A 715 -20.13 -10.78 6.94
C HIS A 715 -21.17 -11.92 6.90
N GLY A 716 -22.45 -11.59 6.80
CA GLY A 716 -23.57 -12.54 6.83
C GLY A 716 -23.95 -13.03 8.23
N LEU A 717 -23.65 -12.26 9.28
CA LEU A 717 -23.93 -12.64 10.66
C LEU A 717 -25.44 -12.61 10.97
N HIS A 718 -26.20 -11.75 10.30
CA HIS A 718 -27.66 -11.71 10.44
C HIS A 718 -28.33 -13.02 9.98
N PHE A 719 -27.84 -13.67 8.91
CA PHE A 719 -28.42 -14.93 8.41
C PHE A 719 -28.38 -16.07 9.43
N LYS A 720 -27.32 -16.15 10.24
CA LYS A 720 -27.15 -17.22 11.24
C LYS A 720 -28.09 -17.07 12.42
N GLU A 721 -28.33 -15.86 12.91
CA GLU A 721 -29.31 -15.64 13.99
C GLU A 721 -30.74 -15.92 13.53
N THR A 722 -31.05 -15.64 12.26
CA THR A 722 -32.34 -15.99 11.67
C THR A 722 -32.50 -17.51 11.60
N GLN A 723 -31.51 -18.24 11.06
CA GLN A 723 -31.53 -19.72 11.03
C GLN A 723 -31.54 -20.36 12.42
N ASP A 724 -30.81 -19.82 13.40
CA ASP A 724 -30.78 -20.31 14.79
C ASP A 724 -32.09 -20.04 15.55
N LYS A 725 -32.83 -18.98 15.20
CA LYS A 725 -34.19 -18.76 15.72
C LYS A 725 -35.18 -19.74 15.08
N PHE A 726 -35.06 -19.99 13.77
CA PHE A 726 -35.89 -20.96 13.05
C PHE A 726 -35.69 -22.40 13.55
N SER A 727 -34.46 -22.78 13.92
CA SER A 727 -34.17 -24.12 14.46
C SER A 727 -34.61 -24.32 15.91
N LYS A 728 -34.74 -23.25 16.71
CA LYS A 728 -35.08 -23.31 18.14
C LYS A 728 -36.56 -23.12 18.47
N ASN A 729 -37.38 -22.52 17.59
CA ASN A 729 -38.82 -22.35 17.81
C ASN A 729 -39.60 -22.37 16.49
N PRO A 730 -39.99 -23.54 15.97
CA PRO A 730 -40.69 -23.65 14.69
C PRO A 730 -42.15 -23.14 14.70
N ILE A 731 -42.72 -22.77 15.85
CA ILE A 731 -44.17 -22.53 16.01
C ILE A 731 -44.53 -21.02 16.11
N LEU A 732 -43.58 -20.11 16.27
CA LEU A 732 -43.87 -18.70 16.60
C LEU A 732 -43.70 -17.68 15.46
N VAL A 733 -43.54 -18.11 14.20
CA VAL A 733 -43.28 -17.16 13.08
C VAL A 733 -44.09 -17.47 11.83
N ALA A 734 -45.37 -17.81 11.97
CA ALA A 734 -46.31 -17.73 10.85
C ALA A 734 -46.87 -16.31 10.64
N SER A 735 -46.67 -15.39 11.60
CA SER A 735 -47.14 -13.99 11.51
C SER A 735 -46.16 -13.02 10.85
N ASP A 736 -44.85 -13.27 10.94
CA ASP A 736 -43.86 -12.28 10.47
C ASP A 736 -43.38 -12.51 9.03
N GLN A 737 -43.72 -13.67 8.43
CA GLN A 737 -43.48 -13.92 7.00
C GLN A 737 -44.46 -13.18 6.07
N VAL A 738 -45.55 -12.62 6.60
CA VAL A 738 -46.53 -11.86 5.82
C VAL A 738 -46.08 -10.41 5.58
N LEU A 739 -45.14 -9.87 6.38
CA LEU A 739 -44.69 -8.47 6.27
C LEU A 739 -43.55 -8.23 5.27
N ILE A 740 -43.00 -9.26 4.65
CA ILE A 740 -41.92 -9.12 3.63
C ILE A 740 -42.50 -9.25 2.20
N HIS A 741 -43.80 -9.54 2.04
CA HIS A 741 -44.38 -9.83 0.73
C HIS A 741 -45.56 -8.96 0.27
N ASN A 742 -45.94 -7.91 0.99
CA ASN A 742 -46.98 -6.98 0.52
C ASN A 742 -46.71 -5.54 0.97
N GLU A 743 -45.84 -4.83 0.26
CA GLU A 743 -45.96 -3.38 0.09
C GLU A 743 -45.64 -3.03 -1.37
N SER A 744 -46.55 -3.45 -2.25
CA SER A 744 -46.76 -2.86 -3.56
C SER A 744 -48.25 -2.59 -3.72
N ILE A 745 -48.60 -1.32 -3.97
CA ILE A 745 -49.85 -0.81 -4.56
C ILE A 745 -51.04 -0.61 -3.60
N ASP A 746 -51.25 0.66 -3.19
CA ASP A 746 -52.45 1.51 -3.43
C ASP A 746 -52.65 2.57 -2.32
N VAL A 747 -52.36 3.84 -2.67
CA VAL A 747 -53.12 5.11 -2.53
C VAL A 747 -52.15 6.29 -2.63
#